data_AF-A0A081DCZ7-F1
#
_entry.id   AF-A0A081DCZ7-F1
#
_cell.length_a   1.000
_cell.length_b   1.000
_cell.length_c   1.000
_cell.angle_alpha   90.00
_cell.angle_beta   90.00
_cell.angle_gamma   90.00
#
_symmetry.space_group_name_H-M   'P 1'
#
loop_
_entity.id
_entity.type
_entity.pdbx_description
1 polymer ?
#
loop_
_entity_poly.entity_id
_entity_poly.type
_entity_poly.pdbx_seq_one_letter_code
_entity_poly.pdbx_strand_id
1 'polypeptide(L)'
;MEESFKYCQNLSINATDVPDLSSVTNMSEMFSYAINFNSDISNWDVSNVTDMENMFKGAYAFNSPLSSWNVSNVTEFNGMFHLARSFNQPINTWDITNARILTSMFTGAEDFNQTLKSWDVSNVTLMSGMFFGALEFNQDLSSWAFNSGVNLTNLVQNTNLDTYNYDALLNRFVDLQYQNKNLGITNLEYCDAFSRAVLTNRGWTITNDTLAQNCAVQTLNGLFSYDIDMSGCDVNDPKALNIPLNISNTEASIDVVAINGEYSANLRPGTYNITPIIDNQRFNISPSNPSVTINQSGIITQDFCITDLGVFNDLEIVLFPISDSRPGFDANYKLVYKNKGTSVLSGTINMQFENDYMTFLNATPAVASTSPGVLNWNYSNIQPFETREVLINFNLNTPTDPNYPLQLDDLLVFRSAINYSGTDATPQDNTFITRQKVVNSYDPNDKTCLQGDIILPSEVGEYVHYRIRFENEGTASAINVRIVDYIDTAKYDISTLVPLSSSHDYTTTISSGNKIEFQFDNINLPFTAPASQGYVLFKIKTIDTLVLGDDFSNQAEIYFDFNAPIITNLETTAVAVPASVTDSDLFQLQLVPNPANSLVAISSNISFQHITIYNTSGQVVFNSSFSSFTLSHTLELENLSSGLYFVEISNADHKAIKKLLKQ
;
A
#
# COMPACT_ATOMS: atom_id res chain seq x y z
N MET A 1 -27.12 31.91 16.93
CA MET A 1 -27.05 31.76 18.41
C MET A 1 -25.66 32.08 18.93
N GLU A 2 -24.72 32.40 18.04
CA GLU A 2 -23.43 33.06 18.33
C GLU A 2 -23.51 34.08 19.47
N GLU A 3 -22.59 33.95 20.44
CA GLU A 3 -22.39 34.79 21.64
C GLU A 3 -23.63 34.98 22.56
N SER A 4 -24.73 34.28 22.30
CA SER A 4 -25.96 34.46 23.07
C SER A 4 -25.82 33.87 24.47
N PHE A 5 -25.90 34.70 25.51
CA PHE A 5 -25.63 34.37 26.93
C PHE A 5 -24.15 34.34 27.35
N LYS A 6 -23.25 34.81 26.48
CA LYS A 6 -21.84 35.04 26.83
C LYS A 6 -21.74 35.97 28.05
N TYR A 7 -20.88 35.62 29.00
CA TYR A 7 -20.69 36.27 30.31
C TYR A 7 -21.90 36.30 31.24
N CYS A 8 -22.98 35.57 30.96
CA CYS A 8 -24.12 35.47 31.87
C CYS A 8 -23.80 34.54 33.06
N GLN A 9 -23.02 35.05 34.01
CA GLN A 9 -22.46 34.26 35.12
C GLN A 9 -23.51 33.59 36.02
N ASN A 10 -24.74 34.13 36.08
CA ASN A 10 -25.86 33.61 36.88
C ASN A 10 -27.01 33.10 36.00
N LEU A 11 -26.71 32.63 34.79
CA LEU A 11 -27.72 32.12 33.87
C LEU A 11 -28.45 30.90 34.45
N SER A 12 -29.78 30.95 34.44
CA SER A 12 -30.66 29.83 34.76
C SER A 12 -31.73 29.72 33.68
N ILE A 13 -31.86 28.57 33.04
CA ILE A 13 -32.92 28.30 32.07
C ILE A 13 -34.12 27.73 32.81
N ASN A 14 -35.15 28.56 33.00
CA ASN A 14 -36.42 28.15 33.62
C ASN A 14 -37.53 27.89 32.59
N ALA A 15 -37.19 27.95 31.30
CA ALA A 15 -38.12 27.68 30.21
C ALA A 15 -38.55 26.21 30.22
N THR A 16 -39.83 25.94 29.97
CA THR A 16 -40.39 24.58 29.97
C THR A 16 -40.53 23.99 28.56
N ASP A 17 -40.37 24.82 27.54
CA ASP A 17 -40.38 24.47 26.13
C ASP A 17 -38.95 24.25 25.59
N VAL A 18 -38.84 23.51 24.49
CA VAL A 18 -37.58 23.28 23.77
C VAL A 18 -37.44 24.36 22.69
N PRO A 19 -36.30 25.04 22.58
CA PRO A 19 -36.10 26.07 21.55
C PRO A 19 -36.11 25.46 20.14
N ASP A 20 -36.72 26.16 19.18
CA ASP A 20 -36.59 25.83 17.76
C ASP A 20 -35.25 26.36 17.23
N LEU A 21 -34.33 25.42 16.95
CA LEU A 21 -32.99 25.69 16.45
C LEU A 21 -32.83 25.31 14.97
N SER A 22 -33.92 25.02 14.25
CA SER A 22 -33.89 24.51 12.88
C SER A 22 -33.17 25.42 11.88
N SER A 23 -33.09 26.73 12.16
CA SER A 23 -32.38 27.72 11.32
C SER A 23 -31.00 28.12 11.87
N VAL A 24 -30.54 27.50 12.96
CA VAL A 24 -29.29 27.85 13.63
C VAL A 24 -28.16 26.98 13.09
N THR A 25 -27.19 27.61 12.43
CA THR A 25 -25.96 26.95 11.97
C THR A 25 -24.74 27.29 12.84
N ASN A 26 -24.80 28.37 13.61
CA ASN A 26 -23.70 28.85 14.45
C ASN A 26 -24.15 29.08 15.91
N MET A 27 -23.48 28.37 16.84
CA MET A 27 -23.61 28.46 18.29
C MET A 27 -22.30 28.83 18.99
N SER A 28 -21.34 29.40 18.27
CA SER A 28 -20.05 29.77 18.83
C SER A 28 -20.21 30.71 20.02
N GLU A 29 -19.43 30.47 21.07
CA GLU A 29 -19.35 31.29 22.29
C GLU A 29 -20.67 31.51 23.06
N MET A 30 -21.74 30.78 22.74
CA MET A 30 -23.08 30.98 23.32
C MET A 30 -23.03 31.05 24.85
N PHE A 31 -22.48 30.05 25.53
CA PHE A 31 -22.36 30.02 26.99
C PHE A 31 -20.95 30.38 27.50
N SER A 32 -20.14 31.06 26.69
CA SER A 32 -18.77 31.38 27.08
C SER A 32 -18.76 32.27 28.33
N TYR A 33 -18.01 31.86 29.35
CA TYR A 33 -17.91 32.47 30.67
C TYR A 33 -19.26 32.62 31.41
N ALA A 34 -20.26 31.80 31.09
CA ALA A 34 -21.43 31.59 31.92
C ALA A 34 -21.06 30.68 33.12
N ILE A 35 -20.28 31.23 34.05
CA ILE A 35 -19.52 30.48 35.08
C ILE A 35 -20.36 29.44 35.85
N ASN A 36 -21.60 29.78 36.23
CA ASN A 36 -22.49 28.88 36.99
C ASN A 36 -23.48 28.10 36.12
N PHE A 37 -23.37 28.16 34.80
CA PHE A 37 -24.32 27.51 33.89
C PHE A 37 -24.19 25.98 33.95
N ASN A 38 -25.29 25.30 34.27
CA ASN A 38 -25.40 23.85 34.28
C ASN A 38 -26.87 23.39 34.10
N SER A 39 -27.63 24.10 33.26
CA SER A 39 -29.02 23.71 32.97
C SER A 39 -29.05 22.56 31.96
N ASP A 40 -30.05 21.69 32.10
CA ASP A 40 -30.25 20.58 31.16
C ASP A 40 -30.66 21.10 29.77
N ILE A 41 -29.82 20.81 28.79
CA ILE A 41 -30.00 21.15 27.36
C ILE A 41 -29.93 19.90 26.48
N SER A 42 -30.05 18.70 27.07
CA SER A 42 -29.94 17.42 26.37
C SER A 42 -31.01 17.24 25.27
N ASN A 43 -32.15 17.90 25.41
CA ASN A 43 -33.27 17.81 24.46
C ASN A 43 -33.19 18.82 23.31
N TRP A 44 -32.12 19.62 23.20
CA TRP A 44 -31.97 20.58 22.11
C TRP A 44 -31.59 19.86 20.80
N ASP A 45 -32.28 20.17 19.71
CA ASP A 45 -31.91 19.70 18.37
C ASP A 45 -30.83 20.61 17.78
N VAL A 46 -29.59 20.11 17.77
CA VAL A 46 -28.42 20.81 17.23
C VAL A 46 -27.99 20.28 15.85
N SER A 47 -28.83 19.49 15.18
CA SER A 47 -28.46 18.76 13.96
C SER A 47 -28.07 19.64 12.78
N ASN A 48 -28.49 20.91 12.74
CA ASN A 48 -28.12 21.86 11.69
C ASN A 48 -26.90 22.74 12.03
N VAL A 49 -26.35 22.61 13.24
CA VAL A 49 -25.21 23.41 13.69
C VAL A 49 -23.92 22.90 13.07
N THR A 50 -23.13 23.81 12.52
CA THR A 50 -21.83 23.53 11.91
C THR A 50 -20.66 24.07 12.72
N ASP A 51 -20.92 25.07 13.59
CA ASP A 51 -19.91 25.76 14.40
C ASP A 51 -20.33 25.83 15.88
N MET A 52 -19.50 25.22 16.74
CA MET A 52 -19.63 25.21 18.20
C MET A 52 -18.37 25.72 18.90
N GLU A 53 -17.57 26.56 18.22
CA GLU A 53 -16.34 27.12 18.80
C GLU A 53 -16.61 27.78 20.16
N ASN A 54 -15.84 27.43 21.18
CA ASN A 54 -15.84 28.04 22.51
C ASN A 54 -17.22 28.06 23.21
N MET A 55 -18.18 27.22 22.78
CA MET A 55 -19.58 27.29 23.25
C MET A 55 -19.72 27.27 24.78
N PHE A 56 -18.93 26.46 25.50
CA PHE A 56 -18.90 26.39 26.97
C PHE A 56 -17.58 26.86 27.56
N LYS A 57 -16.77 27.64 26.81
CA LYS A 57 -15.47 28.11 27.28
C LYS A 57 -15.61 28.89 28.57
N GLY A 58 -14.99 28.45 29.66
CA GLY A 58 -15.04 29.10 30.97
C GLY A 58 -16.37 28.96 31.72
N ALA A 59 -17.27 28.09 31.27
CA ALA A 59 -18.46 27.69 32.02
C ALA A 59 -18.07 26.66 33.09
N TYR A 60 -17.42 27.13 34.16
CA TYR A 60 -16.74 26.28 35.15
C TYR A 60 -17.60 25.16 35.74
N ALA A 61 -18.88 25.45 36.01
CA ALA A 61 -19.82 24.50 36.62
C ALA A 61 -20.53 23.58 35.61
N PHE A 62 -20.28 23.73 34.30
CA PHE A 62 -21.03 23.01 33.29
C PHE A 62 -20.67 21.52 33.26
N ASN A 63 -21.67 20.66 33.47
CA ASN A 63 -21.56 19.21 33.48
C ASN A 63 -22.91 18.54 33.10
N SER A 64 -23.70 19.18 32.24
CA SER A 64 -25.00 18.68 31.81
C SER A 64 -24.87 17.67 30.66
N PRO A 65 -25.72 16.63 30.59
CA PRO A 65 -25.59 15.55 29.61
C PRO A 65 -25.79 16.04 28.16
N LEU A 66 -24.92 15.60 27.25
CA LEU A 66 -24.94 15.96 25.82
C LEU A 66 -24.91 14.75 24.87
N SER A 67 -24.99 13.53 25.39
CA SER A 67 -24.85 12.30 24.59
C SER A 67 -25.92 12.12 23.51
N SER A 68 -27.07 12.79 23.64
CA SER A 68 -28.19 12.81 22.70
C SER A 68 -28.02 13.78 21.53
N TRP A 69 -27.04 14.68 21.58
CA TRP A 69 -26.82 15.67 20.52
C TRP A 69 -26.30 15.01 19.24
N ASN A 70 -26.93 15.37 18.11
CA ASN A 70 -26.41 15.03 16.79
C ASN A 70 -25.45 16.12 16.31
N VAL A 71 -24.15 15.85 16.41
CA VAL A 71 -23.08 16.78 16.03
C VAL A 71 -22.42 16.44 14.69
N SER A 72 -23.02 15.56 13.89
CA SER A 72 -22.39 15.06 12.65
C SER A 72 -22.15 16.12 11.58
N ASN A 73 -22.81 17.29 11.68
CA ASN A 73 -22.61 18.43 10.79
C ASN A 73 -21.58 19.46 11.33
N VAL A 74 -21.11 19.30 12.56
CA VAL A 74 -20.17 20.26 13.18
C VAL A 74 -18.77 20.03 12.65
N THR A 75 -18.16 21.10 12.12
CA THR A 75 -16.78 21.08 11.60
C THR A 75 -15.78 21.72 12.58
N GLU A 76 -16.27 22.64 13.42
CA GLU A 76 -15.47 23.49 14.32
C GLU A 76 -15.85 23.27 15.78
N PHE A 77 -14.96 22.64 16.56
CA PHE A 77 -15.10 22.40 18.01
C PHE A 77 -14.05 23.15 18.85
N ASN A 78 -13.33 24.09 18.24
CA ASN A 78 -12.22 24.80 18.88
C ASN A 78 -12.62 25.31 20.28
N GLY A 79 -11.92 24.85 21.32
CA GLY A 79 -12.16 25.29 22.69
C GLY A 79 -13.58 25.07 23.25
N MET A 80 -14.41 24.19 22.68
CA MET A 80 -15.81 24.01 23.09
C MET A 80 -15.99 23.86 24.60
N PHE A 81 -15.11 23.10 25.27
CA PHE A 81 -15.09 22.89 26.73
C PHE A 81 -13.84 23.47 27.41
N HIS A 82 -13.17 24.44 26.78
CA HIS A 82 -11.97 25.06 27.32
C HIS A 82 -12.26 25.73 28.68
N LEU A 83 -11.58 25.29 29.75
CA LEU A 83 -11.82 25.68 31.14
C LEU A 83 -13.21 25.30 31.68
N ALA A 84 -13.97 24.41 31.04
CA ALA A 84 -15.20 23.86 31.62
C ALA A 84 -14.83 22.80 32.68
N ARG A 85 -14.29 23.26 33.82
CA ARG A 85 -13.58 22.43 34.81
C ARG A 85 -14.35 21.19 35.25
N SER A 86 -15.66 21.32 35.50
CA SER A 86 -16.50 20.22 35.98
C SER A 86 -17.06 19.31 34.89
N PHE A 87 -16.75 19.55 33.61
CA PHE A 87 -17.33 18.76 32.52
C PHE A 87 -16.74 17.34 32.49
N ASN A 88 -17.58 16.33 32.70
CA ASN A 88 -17.19 14.91 32.66
C ASN A 88 -18.34 14.02 32.15
N GLN A 89 -19.12 14.50 31.17
CA GLN A 89 -20.25 13.74 30.61
C GLN A 89 -19.81 12.87 29.43
N PRO A 90 -20.40 11.67 29.26
CA PRO A 90 -20.07 10.79 28.15
C PRO A 90 -20.50 11.41 26.82
N ILE A 91 -19.55 11.50 25.90
CA ILE A 91 -19.72 12.03 24.53
C ILE A 91 -19.12 11.08 23.47
N ASN A 92 -18.82 9.85 23.88
CA ASN A 92 -18.28 8.81 22.99
C ASN A 92 -19.27 8.42 21.87
N THR A 93 -20.55 8.76 22.00
CA THR A 93 -21.59 8.51 21.00
C THR A 93 -21.62 9.55 19.87
N TRP A 94 -20.88 10.64 19.98
CA TRP A 94 -20.83 11.67 18.96
C TRP A 94 -20.14 11.18 17.68
N ASP A 95 -20.78 11.42 16.54
CA ASP A 95 -20.15 11.30 15.23
C ASP A 95 -19.38 12.59 14.91
N ILE A 96 -18.06 12.53 14.98
CA ILE A 96 -17.16 13.65 14.69
C ILE A 96 -16.41 13.49 13.36
N THR A 97 -16.86 12.61 12.47
CA THR A 97 -16.18 12.35 11.18
C THR A 97 -16.00 13.61 10.32
N ASN A 98 -16.89 14.60 10.47
CA ASN A 98 -16.82 15.89 9.80
C ASN A 98 -16.01 16.96 10.55
N ALA A 99 -15.53 16.69 11.77
CA ALA A 99 -14.69 17.63 12.50
C ALA A 99 -13.38 17.90 11.72
N ARG A 100 -12.93 19.16 11.75
CA ARG A 100 -11.65 19.60 11.16
C ARG A 100 -10.71 20.18 12.21
N ILE A 101 -11.27 20.85 13.22
CA ILE A 101 -10.54 21.55 14.28
C ILE A 101 -11.07 21.12 15.65
N LEU A 102 -10.18 20.50 16.44
CA LEU A 102 -10.38 20.11 17.84
C LEU A 102 -9.40 20.83 18.78
N THR A 103 -8.74 21.89 18.29
CA THR A 103 -7.78 22.70 19.07
C THR A 103 -8.38 23.07 20.42
N SER A 104 -7.62 22.83 21.49
CA SER A 104 -7.99 23.19 22.86
C SER A 104 -9.38 22.73 23.36
N MET A 105 -10.03 21.76 22.71
CA MET A 105 -11.43 21.40 23.00
C MET A 105 -11.68 21.11 24.48
N PHE A 106 -10.78 20.40 25.16
CA PHE A 106 -10.84 20.07 26.59
C PHE A 106 -9.69 20.71 27.40
N THR A 107 -9.05 21.76 26.88
CA THR A 107 -7.99 22.45 27.62
C THR A 107 -8.51 22.91 28.98
N GLY A 108 -7.92 22.45 30.09
CA GLY A 108 -8.33 22.80 31.44
C GLY A 108 -9.74 22.33 31.85
N ALA A 109 -10.32 21.35 31.14
CA ALA A 109 -11.48 20.59 31.63
C ALA A 109 -11.00 19.58 32.69
N GLU A 110 -10.72 20.10 33.89
CA GLU A 110 -9.99 19.40 34.95
C GLU A 110 -10.56 18.01 35.29
N ASP A 111 -11.89 17.87 35.35
CA ASP A 111 -12.57 16.62 35.73
C ASP A 111 -12.80 15.64 34.55
N PHE A 112 -12.45 16.00 33.31
CA PHE A 112 -12.81 15.20 32.13
C PHE A 112 -11.99 13.91 32.03
N ASN A 113 -12.65 12.76 32.11
CA ASN A 113 -12.03 11.44 31.99
C ASN A 113 -12.96 10.39 31.33
N GLN A 114 -13.71 10.81 30.29
CA GLN A 114 -14.59 9.92 29.55
C GLN A 114 -13.88 9.28 28.35
N THR A 115 -14.19 8.02 28.06
CA THR A 115 -13.61 7.31 26.90
C THR A 115 -14.00 7.99 25.59
N LEU A 116 -13.06 8.05 24.65
CA LEU A 116 -13.25 8.59 23.29
C LEU A 116 -12.82 7.59 22.21
N LYS A 117 -12.75 6.30 22.55
CA LYS A 117 -12.23 5.23 21.68
C LYS A 117 -12.97 5.09 20.35
N SER A 118 -14.25 5.46 20.31
CA SER A 118 -15.13 5.39 19.13
C SER A 118 -15.00 6.57 18.17
N TRP A 119 -14.25 7.61 18.53
CA TRP A 119 -14.10 8.79 17.68
C TRP A 119 -13.18 8.54 16.48
N ASP A 120 -13.65 8.92 15.29
CA ASP A 120 -12.82 8.97 14.09
C ASP A 120 -12.25 10.38 13.90
N VAL A 121 -10.95 10.53 14.15
CA VAL A 121 -10.21 11.80 14.04
C VAL A 121 -9.40 11.91 12.73
N SER A 122 -9.63 11.03 11.75
CA SER A 122 -8.83 10.96 10.52
C SER A 122 -8.89 12.23 9.66
N ASN A 123 -9.99 12.98 9.76
CA ASN A 123 -10.17 14.25 9.07
C ASN A 123 -9.74 15.49 9.89
N VAL A 124 -9.32 15.31 11.15
CA VAL A 124 -8.91 16.42 12.02
C VAL A 124 -7.51 16.89 11.63
N THR A 125 -7.39 18.16 11.27
CA THR A 125 -6.12 18.78 10.85
C THR A 125 -5.45 19.54 11.99
N LEU A 126 -6.22 20.04 12.95
CA LEU A 126 -5.74 20.84 14.09
C LEU A 126 -6.31 20.28 15.40
N MET A 127 -5.45 19.82 16.31
CA MET A 127 -5.84 19.33 17.65
C MET A 127 -4.83 19.70 18.73
N SER A 128 -4.03 20.75 18.50
CA SER A 128 -3.03 21.18 19.47
C SER A 128 -3.69 21.52 20.81
N GLY A 129 -3.10 21.05 21.91
CA GLY A 129 -3.59 21.33 23.25
C GLY A 129 -4.94 20.73 23.61
N MET A 130 -5.49 19.79 22.82
CA MET A 130 -6.85 19.27 23.01
C MET A 130 -7.15 18.87 24.46
N PHE A 131 -6.22 18.18 25.13
CA PHE A 131 -6.34 17.77 26.55
C PHE A 131 -5.37 18.50 27.48
N PHE A 132 -4.77 19.61 27.06
CA PHE A 132 -3.80 20.35 27.88
C PHE A 132 -4.42 20.70 29.24
N GLY A 133 -3.86 20.18 30.34
CA GLY A 133 -4.37 20.45 31.69
C GLY A 133 -5.73 19.83 32.02
N ALA A 134 -6.21 18.83 31.26
CA ALA A 134 -7.32 17.98 31.69
C ALA A 134 -6.79 17.01 32.75
N LEU A 135 -6.82 17.45 34.02
CA LEU A 135 -6.07 16.86 35.12
C LEU A 135 -6.49 15.43 35.47
N GLU A 136 -7.73 15.01 35.19
CA GLU A 136 -8.18 13.65 35.42
C GLU A 136 -8.11 12.76 34.16
N PHE A 137 -7.69 13.30 33.01
CA PHE A 137 -7.73 12.57 31.73
C PHE A 137 -6.72 11.42 31.71
N ASN A 138 -7.22 10.18 31.74
CA ASN A 138 -6.45 8.95 31.67
C ASN A 138 -7.14 7.90 30.77
N GLN A 139 -7.26 8.20 29.46
CA GLN A 139 -7.96 7.33 28.50
C GLN A 139 -7.05 6.88 27.36
N ASP A 140 -7.29 5.65 26.87
CA ASP A 140 -6.58 5.07 25.74
C ASP A 140 -6.94 5.76 24.41
N LEU A 141 -5.94 6.35 23.76
CA LEU A 141 -6.03 7.02 22.45
C LEU A 141 -5.37 6.22 21.31
N SER A 142 -4.85 5.02 21.58
CA SER A 142 -4.08 4.23 20.60
C SER A 142 -4.90 3.75 19.41
N SER A 143 -6.22 3.68 19.54
CA SER A 143 -7.14 3.31 18.46
C SER A 143 -7.35 4.42 17.41
N TRP A 144 -7.00 5.67 17.71
CA TRP A 144 -7.29 6.79 16.82
C TRP A 144 -6.47 6.73 15.52
N ALA A 145 -7.13 6.99 14.40
CA ALA A 145 -6.48 7.23 13.11
C ALA A 145 -6.20 8.72 12.97
N PHE A 146 -4.98 9.15 13.26
CA PHE A 146 -4.59 10.56 13.13
C PHE A 146 -4.42 10.93 11.65
N ASN A 147 -4.71 12.19 11.30
CA ASN A 147 -4.30 12.74 10.01
C ASN A 147 -2.77 12.90 9.96
N SER A 148 -2.11 12.56 8.86
CA SER A 148 -0.64 12.68 8.74
C SER A 148 -0.14 14.12 8.89
N GLY A 149 -0.95 15.11 8.49
CA GLY A 149 -0.68 16.54 8.61
C GLY A 149 -1.00 17.14 9.98
N VAL A 150 -1.56 16.36 10.92
CA VAL A 150 -2.11 16.89 12.16
C VAL A 150 -1.04 17.57 13.04
N ASN A 151 -1.42 18.66 13.70
CA ASN A 151 -0.63 19.29 14.76
C ASN A 151 -0.95 18.66 16.13
N LEU A 152 0.03 17.97 16.71
CA LEU A 152 -0.06 17.26 18.00
C LEU A 152 0.54 18.03 19.18
N THR A 153 0.94 19.29 18.95
CA THR A 153 1.66 20.08 19.97
C THR A 153 0.82 20.16 21.25
N ASN A 154 1.41 19.71 22.37
CA ASN A 154 0.82 19.73 23.70
C ASN A 154 -0.50 18.95 23.81
N LEU A 155 -0.74 17.95 22.95
CA LEU A 155 -2.01 17.20 22.90
C LEU A 155 -2.44 16.71 24.29
N VAL A 156 -1.50 16.16 25.05
CA VAL A 156 -1.73 15.49 26.35
C VAL A 156 -0.89 16.08 27.49
N GLN A 157 -0.39 17.30 27.32
CA GLN A 157 0.47 17.92 28.32
C GLN A 157 -0.29 18.19 29.62
N ASN A 158 0.33 17.89 30.78
CA ASN A 158 -0.29 18.06 32.11
C ASN A 158 -1.64 17.31 32.25
N THR A 159 -1.75 16.13 31.64
CA THR A 159 -2.83 15.18 31.90
C THR A 159 -2.41 14.18 32.98
N ASN A 160 -3.33 13.30 33.39
CA ASN A 160 -3.05 12.17 34.27
C ASN A 160 -3.00 10.85 33.49
N LEU A 161 -2.52 10.90 32.24
CA LEU A 161 -2.24 9.68 31.49
C LEU A 161 -1.21 8.85 32.26
N ASP A 162 -1.65 7.68 32.69
CA ASP A 162 -0.74 6.71 33.26
C ASP A 162 0.22 6.16 32.20
N THR A 163 1.19 5.39 32.66
CA THR A 163 2.20 4.80 31.78
C THR A 163 1.56 3.87 30.74
N TYR A 164 0.39 3.27 30.96
CA TYR A 164 -0.24 2.36 30.00
C TYR A 164 -0.79 3.14 28.81
N ASN A 165 -1.59 4.16 29.08
CA ASN A 165 -2.20 4.96 28.03
C ASN A 165 -1.16 5.83 27.32
N TYR A 166 -0.14 6.33 28.03
CA TYR A 166 0.93 7.08 27.39
C TYR A 166 1.81 6.21 26.48
N ASP A 167 2.24 5.02 26.93
CA ASP A 167 3.02 4.11 26.08
C ASP A 167 2.21 3.60 24.87
N ALA A 168 0.92 3.32 25.06
CA ALA A 168 0.04 2.92 23.95
C ALA A 168 -0.07 4.03 22.90
N LEU A 169 -0.14 5.30 23.33
CA LEU A 169 -0.11 6.45 22.44
C LEU A 169 1.24 6.59 21.70
N LEU A 170 2.37 6.38 22.39
CA LEU A 170 3.69 6.38 21.75
C LEU A 170 3.82 5.26 20.71
N ASN A 171 3.42 4.03 21.04
CA ASN A 171 3.39 2.90 20.11
C ASN A 171 2.54 3.21 18.88
N ARG A 172 1.35 3.79 19.08
CA ARG A 172 0.49 4.20 17.97
C ARG A 172 1.21 5.16 17.01
N PHE A 173 1.96 6.12 17.53
CA PHE A 173 2.75 7.01 16.67
C PHE A 173 3.92 6.31 15.96
N VAL A 174 4.49 5.26 16.55
CA VAL A 174 5.49 4.42 15.89
C VAL A 174 4.87 3.68 14.70
N ASP A 175 3.69 3.10 14.88
CA ASP A 175 2.96 2.36 13.83
C ASP A 175 2.54 3.26 12.68
N LEU A 176 2.16 4.50 12.98
CA LEU A 176 1.78 5.49 11.97
C LEU A 176 2.97 6.02 11.16
N GLN A 177 4.20 5.73 11.56
CA GLN A 177 5.44 6.09 10.85
C GLN A 177 5.65 7.59 10.62
N TYR A 178 4.99 8.45 11.41
CA TYR A 178 5.13 9.90 11.26
C TYR A 178 6.49 10.40 11.73
N GLN A 179 6.92 11.54 11.16
CA GLN A 179 8.21 12.15 11.39
C GLN A 179 8.04 13.62 11.79
N ASN A 180 9.04 14.17 12.49
CA ASN A 180 9.17 15.60 12.77
C ASN A 180 7.95 16.24 13.46
N LYS A 181 7.28 15.51 14.35
CA LYS A 181 6.15 16.02 15.15
C LYS A 181 6.62 16.55 16.51
N ASN A 182 5.82 17.43 17.10
CA ASN A 182 6.01 17.87 18.48
C ASN A 182 4.83 17.38 19.31
N LEU A 183 5.10 16.63 20.38
CA LEU A 183 4.06 16.19 21.30
C LEU A 183 4.00 17.10 22.54
N GLY A 184 5.12 17.75 22.91
CA GLY A 184 5.21 18.75 23.97
C GLY A 184 4.64 18.28 25.30
N ILE A 185 5.45 17.58 26.11
CA ILE A 185 4.97 16.92 27.32
C ILE A 185 5.59 17.55 28.56
N THR A 186 4.87 17.48 29.67
CA THR A 186 5.36 17.71 31.03
C THR A 186 4.55 16.82 31.97
N ASN A 187 5.20 16.25 32.97
CA ASN A 187 4.59 15.45 34.04
C ASN A 187 3.94 14.12 33.60
N LEU A 188 4.43 13.48 32.54
CA LEU A 188 4.06 12.10 32.20
C LEU A 188 5.25 11.16 32.38
N GLU A 189 4.97 9.92 32.75
CA GLU A 189 5.97 8.86 32.87
C GLU A 189 5.75 7.80 31.78
N TYR A 190 6.82 7.35 31.13
CA TYR A 190 6.80 6.25 30.15
C TYR A 190 7.49 5.00 30.69
N CYS A 191 7.17 3.83 30.13
CA CYS A 191 7.97 2.61 30.29
C CYS A 191 8.56 2.10 28.98
N ASP A 192 7.91 2.38 27.85
CA ASP A 192 8.33 1.97 26.52
C ASP A 192 9.43 2.89 25.98
N ALA A 193 10.63 2.67 26.49
CA ALA A 193 11.82 3.38 26.05
C ALA A 193 12.14 3.14 24.56
N PHE A 194 11.71 2.01 24.00
CA PHE A 194 11.95 1.68 22.59
C PHE A 194 11.12 2.59 21.69
N SER A 195 9.80 2.63 21.86
CA SER A 195 8.92 3.47 21.04
C SER A 195 9.27 4.94 21.16
N ARG A 196 9.55 5.40 22.38
CA ARG A 196 10.03 6.77 22.60
C ARG A 196 11.34 7.06 21.84
N ALA A 197 12.30 6.13 21.84
CA ALA A 197 13.57 6.28 21.13
C ALA A 197 13.36 6.29 19.60
N VAL A 198 12.50 5.41 19.07
CA VAL A 198 12.14 5.37 17.64
C VAL A 198 11.55 6.70 17.20
N LEU A 199 10.61 7.26 17.96
CA LEU A 199 10.00 8.56 17.65
C LEU A 199 11.03 9.68 17.67
N THR A 200 11.90 9.71 18.69
CA THR A 200 12.98 10.71 18.80
C THR A 200 13.94 10.62 17.61
N ASN A 201 14.30 9.40 17.17
CA ASN A 201 15.12 9.18 15.98
C ASN A 201 14.43 9.61 14.68
N ARG A 202 13.09 9.62 14.66
CA ARG A 202 12.27 10.17 13.56
C ARG A 202 12.04 11.69 13.67
N GLY A 203 12.82 12.38 14.50
CA GLY A 203 12.77 13.83 14.66
C GLY A 203 11.61 14.33 15.54
N TRP A 204 10.97 13.46 16.31
CA TRP A 204 9.94 13.91 17.25
C TRP A 204 10.55 14.70 18.40
N THR A 205 9.88 15.79 18.77
CA THR A 205 10.19 16.54 20.00
C THR A 205 9.31 16.02 21.14
N ILE A 206 9.91 15.15 21.99
CA ILE A 206 9.32 14.63 23.22
C ILE A 206 10.25 15.07 24.37
N THR A 207 9.80 16.07 25.14
CA THR A 207 10.57 16.68 26.22
C THR A 207 9.84 16.52 27.55
N ASN A 208 10.59 16.47 28.66
CA ASN A 208 10.09 16.49 30.05
C ASN A 208 9.10 15.38 30.46
N ASP A 209 9.01 14.30 29.70
CA ASP A 209 8.56 13.02 30.22
C ASP A 209 9.74 12.28 30.89
N THR A 210 9.44 11.37 31.81
CA THR A 210 10.46 10.62 32.56
C THR A 210 10.21 9.12 32.52
N LEU A 211 11.26 8.31 32.59
CA LEU A 211 11.11 6.87 32.74
C LEU A 211 10.54 6.57 34.14
N ALA A 212 9.42 5.84 34.23
CA ALA A 212 8.80 5.53 35.52
C ALA A 212 9.69 4.61 36.36
N GLN A 213 9.77 4.84 37.67
CA GLN A 213 10.62 4.04 38.57
C GLN A 213 10.15 2.59 38.73
N ASN A 214 8.85 2.35 38.54
CA ASN A 214 8.17 1.06 38.66
C ASN A 214 7.89 0.41 37.31
N CYS A 215 8.60 0.79 36.24
CA CYS A 215 8.59 0.09 34.95
C CYS A 215 9.22 -1.31 35.06
N ALA A 216 8.82 -2.11 36.05
CA ALA A 216 9.17 -3.50 36.23
C ALA A 216 8.57 -4.33 35.09
N VAL A 217 9.08 -4.09 33.89
CA VAL A 217 8.91 -4.92 32.72
C VAL A 217 9.57 -6.25 33.08
N GLN A 218 8.77 -7.29 33.25
CA GLN A 218 9.29 -8.65 33.27
C GLN A 218 9.34 -9.16 31.85
N THR A 219 10.36 -9.94 31.57
CA THR A 219 10.45 -10.65 30.30
C THR A 219 9.79 -12.01 30.48
N LEU A 220 8.67 -12.23 29.82
CA LEU A 220 8.12 -13.56 29.58
C LEU A 220 8.90 -14.18 28.42
N ASN A 221 9.60 -15.28 28.70
CA ASN A 221 10.27 -16.08 27.70
C ASN A 221 9.59 -17.43 27.57
N GLY A 222 9.84 -18.12 26.47
CA GLY A 222 9.47 -19.50 26.35
C GLY A 222 9.98 -20.15 25.09
N LEU A 223 9.88 -21.47 25.08
CA LEU A 223 10.26 -22.33 23.98
C LEU A 223 9.05 -23.09 23.46
N PHE A 224 8.96 -23.22 22.14
CA PHE A 224 8.11 -24.19 21.48
C PHE A 224 8.95 -25.38 21.03
N SER A 225 8.65 -26.56 21.57
CA SER A 225 9.26 -27.84 21.18
C SER A 225 8.24 -28.73 20.49
N TYR A 226 8.69 -29.57 19.56
CA TYR A 226 7.89 -30.58 18.88
C TYR A 226 8.30 -31.98 19.33
N ASP A 227 7.41 -32.64 20.07
CA ASP A 227 7.59 -33.98 20.63
C ASP A 227 7.46 -35.03 19.50
N ILE A 228 8.59 -35.31 18.87
CA ILE A 228 8.64 -36.16 17.66
C ILE A 228 8.58 -37.65 17.99
N ASP A 229 8.99 -38.04 19.20
CA ASP A 229 9.05 -39.43 19.64
C ASP A 229 7.89 -39.82 20.59
N MET A 230 6.99 -38.88 20.88
CA MET A 230 5.84 -39.03 21.77
C MET A 230 6.25 -39.38 23.21
N SER A 231 7.43 -38.96 23.65
CA SER A 231 7.92 -39.14 25.03
C SER A 231 7.65 -37.92 25.92
N GLY A 232 7.12 -36.85 25.33
CA GLY A 232 6.94 -35.54 25.94
C GLY A 232 8.15 -34.65 25.68
N CYS A 233 7.92 -33.34 25.52
CA CYS A 233 8.99 -32.43 25.11
C CYS A 233 10.16 -32.37 26.12
N ASP A 234 11.34 -32.73 25.63
CA ASP A 234 12.61 -32.64 26.34
C ASP A 234 13.69 -31.87 25.53
N VAL A 235 14.93 -31.88 26.02
CA VAL A 235 16.04 -31.11 25.44
C VAL A 235 16.54 -31.68 24.10
N ASN A 236 16.15 -32.89 23.75
CA ASN A 236 16.50 -33.57 22.50
C ASN A 236 15.46 -33.33 21.39
N ASP A 237 14.27 -32.84 21.75
CA ASP A 237 13.24 -32.55 20.77
C ASP A 237 13.57 -31.35 19.88
N PRO A 238 13.21 -31.42 18.59
CA PRO A 238 13.34 -30.30 17.70
C PRO A 238 12.47 -29.12 18.17
N LYS A 239 12.99 -27.91 17.98
CA LYS A 239 12.23 -26.68 18.21
C LYS A 239 11.19 -26.50 17.11
N ALA A 240 9.96 -26.13 17.46
CA ALA A 240 8.94 -25.74 16.49
C ALA A 240 9.13 -24.27 16.12
N LEU A 241 9.49 -24.02 14.86
CA LEU A 241 9.92 -22.70 14.41
C LEU A 241 8.74 -21.84 13.94
N ASN A 242 8.88 -20.52 14.11
CA ASN A 242 7.99 -19.49 13.56
C ASN A 242 6.53 -19.63 14.01
N ILE A 243 6.30 -20.01 15.28
CA ILE A 243 4.95 -20.15 15.83
C ILE A 243 4.45 -18.78 16.34
N PRO A 244 3.37 -18.22 15.77
CA PRO A 244 2.76 -17.02 16.32
C PRO A 244 2.02 -17.31 17.62
N LEU A 245 1.96 -16.33 18.52
CA LEU A 245 1.19 -16.37 19.75
C LEU A 245 0.64 -14.98 20.09
N ASN A 246 -0.58 -14.95 20.63
CA ASN A 246 -1.15 -13.76 21.24
C ASN A 246 -0.94 -13.81 22.76
N ILE A 247 -0.49 -12.72 23.37
CA ILE A 247 -0.38 -12.55 24.82
C ILE A 247 -1.30 -11.41 25.21
N SER A 248 -2.34 -11.68 25.98
CA SER A 248 -3.37 -10.68 26.26
C SER A 248 -3.95 -10.76 27.67
N ASN A 249 -4.46 -9.63 28.15
CA ASN A 249 -5.30 -9.53 29.33
C ASN A 249 -6.51 -8.62 29.02
N THR A 250 -7.21 -8.11 30.04
CA THR A 250 -8.36 -7.22 29.83
C THR A 250 -7.99 -5.83 29.28
N GLU A 251 -6.72 -5.44 29.36
CA GLU A 251 -6.23 -4.08 29.10
C GLU A 251 -5.29 -4.00 27.89
N ALA A 252 -4.56 -5.07 27.58
CA ALA A 252 -3.51 -5.12 26.56
C ALA A 252 -3.51 -6.45 25.80
N SER A 253 -3.07 -6.40 24.54
CA SER A 253 -2.86 -7.57 23.68
C SER A 253 -1.62 -7.35 22.82
N ILE A 254 -0.75 -8.35 22.74
CA ILE A 254 0.51 -8.31 21.99
C ILE A 254 0.61 -9.59 21.18
N ASP A 255 0.88 -9.46 19.88
CA ASP A 255 1.23 -10.59 19.02
C ASP A 255 2.75 -10.75 18.96
N VAL A 256 3.22 -11.97 19.21
CA VAL A 256 4.63 -12.35 19.20
C VAL A 256 4.80 -13.54 18.28
N VAL A 257 5.99 -13.70 17.69
CA VAL A 257 6.35 -14.89 16.89
C VAL A 257 7.56 -15.56 17.52
N ALA A 258 7.45 -16.85 17.79
CA ALA A 258 8.55 -17.67 18.30
C ALA A 258 9.55 -17.99 17.17
N ILE A 259 10.56 -17.14 17.01
CA ILE A 259 11.60 -17.32 15.99
C ILE A 259 12.60 -18.34 16.51
N ASN A 260 12.95 -19.30 15.65
CA ASN A 260 13.79 -20.45 16.03
C ASN A 260 13.26 -21.23 17.25
N GLY A 261 11.92 -21.19 17.44
CA GLY A 261 11.20 -21.80 18.55
C GLY A 261 11.25 -21.02 19.86
N GLU A 262 11.99 -19.91 19.94
CA GLU A 262 12.07 -19.09 21.15
C GLU A 262 11.23 -17.82 20.99
N TYR A 263 10.52 -17.43 22.05
CA TYR A 263 9.83 -16.16 22.11
C TYR A 263 10.20 -15.39 23.37
N SER A 264 10.06 -14.07 23.27
CA SER A 264 10.31 -13.14 24.37
C SER A 264 9.35 -11.97 24.28
N ALA A 265 8.71 -11.64 25.40
CA ALA A 265 7.76 -10.55 25.50
C ALA A 265 8.01 -9.77 26.79
N ASN A 266 8.11 -8.46 26.67
CA ASN A 266 8.27 -7.56 27.79
C ASN A 266 6.88 -7.15 28.30
N LEU A 267 6.50 -7.66 29.47
CA LEU A 267 5.18 -7.53 30.06
C LEU A 267 5.24 -6.77 31.38
N ARG A 268 4.22 -5.95 31.63
CA ARG A 268 4.03 -5.26 32.91
C ARG A 268 3.32 -6.16 33.92
N PRO A 269 3.31 -5.82 35.23
CA PRO A 269 2.55 -6.56 36.22
C PRO A 269 1.08 -6.76 35.81
N GLY A 270 0.59 -7.98 35.93
CA GLY A 270 -0.74 -8.38 35.44
C GLY A 270 -0.81 -9.87 35.12
N THR A 271 -2.03 -10.39 34.99
CA THR A 271 -2.27 -11.77 34.54
C THR A 271 -2.59 -11.78 33.06
N TYR A 272 -1.79 -12.49 32.27
CA TYR A 272 -1.93 -12.60 30.82
C TYR A 272 -2.30 -14.03 30.44
N ASN A 273 -3.24 -14.18 29.52
CA ASN A 273 -3.47 -15.40 28.78
C ASN A 273 -2.52 -15.45 27.59
N ILE A 274 -1.95 -16.63 27.35
CA ILE A 274 -1.07 -16.87 26.20
C ILE A 274 -1.79 -17.85 25.28
N THR A 275 -2.02 -17.43 24.05
CA THR A 275 -2.76 -18.19 23.04
C THR A 275 -1.86 -18.41 21.82
N PRO A 276 -1.17 -19.56 21.74
CA PRO A 276 -0.47 -19.94 20.53
C PRO A 276 -1.40 -20.13 19.34
N ILE A 277 -0.91 -19.80 18.15
CA ILE A 277 -1.63 -19.94 16.89
C ILE A 277 -0.94 -21.04 16.09
N ILE A 278 -1.57 -22.22 16.05
CA ILE A 278 -1.09 -23.41 15.34
C ILE A 278 -2.21 -24.03 14.50
N ASP A 279 -1.86 -24.88 13.52
CA ASP A 279 -2.83 -25.68 12.78
C ASP A 279 -3.39 -26.80 13.66
N ASN A 280 -4.53 -26.52 14.29
CA ASN A 280 -5.22 -27.44 15.19
C ASN A 280 -5.87 -28.65 14.50
N GLN A 281 -5.80 -28.76 13.16
CA GLN A 281 -6.21 -29.96 12.44
C GLN A 281 -5.11 -31.02 12.41
N ARG A 282 -3.84 -30.59 12.56
CA ARG A 282 -2.65 -31.45 12.42
C ARG A 282 -1.86 -31.59 13.71
N PHE A 283 -1.93 -30.58 14.57
CA PHE A 283 -1.12 -30.51 15.79
C PHE A 283 -1.99 -30.22 17.01
N ASN A 284 -1.55 -30.76 18.15
CA ASN A 284 -2.02 -30.40 19.47
C ASN A 284 -0.92 -29.65 20.22
N ILE A 285 -1.30 -28.81 21.18
CA ILE A 285 -0.36 -28.02 21.98
C ILE A 285 -0.68 -28.07 23.46
N SER A 286 0.35 -28.21 24.28
CA SER A 286 0.27 -28.27 25.73
C SER A 286 1.29 -27.34 26.39
N PRO A 287 0.89 -26.46 27.33
CA PRO A 287 -0.49 -26.18 27.71
C PRO A 287 -1.26 -25.45 26.59
N SER A 288 -2.56 -25.68 26.46
CA SER A 288 -3.34 -25.17 25.32
C SER A 288 -3.60 -23.67 25.37
N ASN A 289 -3.74 -23.07 26.56
CA ASN A 289 -3.87 -21.63 26.79
C ASN A 289 -3.50 -21.28 28.25
N PRO A 290 -2.21 -21.30 28.63
CA PRO A 290 -1.82 -21.00 30.00
C PRO A 290 -2.10 -19.53 30.34
N SER A 291 -2.30 -19.27 31.64
CA SER A 291 -2.27 -17.91 32.18
C SER A 291 -1.02 -17.74 33.03
N VAL A 292 -0.33 -16.62 32.83
CA VAL A 292 0.89 -16.27 33.56
C VAL A 292 0.64 -14.95 34.29
N THR A 293 1.02 -14.90 35.57
CA THR A 293 0.87 -13.69 36.38
C THR A 293 2.22 -13.05 36.65
N ILE A 294 2.37 -11.81 36.22
CA ILE A 294 3.54 -10.95 36.45
C ILE A 294 3.29 -10.14 37.73
N ASN A 295 4.04 -10.39 38.81
CA ASN A 295 3.80 -9.76 40.14
C ASN A 295 4.96 -8.93 40.71
N GLN A 296 6.16 -9.03 40.14
CA GLN A 296 7.37 -8.33 40.61
C GLN A 296 8.35 -8.07 39.45
N SER A 297 9.65 -7.87 39.66
CA SER A 297 10.66 -7.87 38.58
C SER A 297 11.29 -9.27 38.44
N GLY A 298 11.59 -9.72 37.21
CA GLY A 298 12.13 -11.07 36.96
C GLY A 298 11.98 -11.55 35.52
N ILE A 299 12.38 -12.81 35.28
CA ILE A 299 12.12 -13.56 34.05
C ILE A 299 11.11 -14.65 34.42
N ILE A 300 10.03 -14.76 33.64
CA ILE A 300 9.10 -15.90 33.73
C ILE A 300 9.25 -16.72 32.46
N THR A 301 9.26 -18.05 32.61
CA THR A 301 9.32 -18.98 31.49
C THR A 301 7.98 -19.68 31.34
N GLN A 302 7.45 -19.72 30.12
CA GLN A 302 6.30 -20.54 29.75
C GLN A 302 6.63 -21.28 28.46
N ASP A 303 6.94 -22.56 28.57
CA ASP A 303 7.24 -23.40 27.41
C ASP A 303 5.96 -24.08 26.89
N PHE A 304 6.00 -24.47 25.62
CA PHE A 304 4.94 -25.19 24.93
C PHE A 304 5.48 -26.44 24.26
N CYS A 305 4.73 -27.52 24.40
CA CYS A 305 4.98 -28.79 23.75
C CYS A 305 3.93 -29.04 22.68
N ILE A 306 4.38 -29.29 21.45
CA ILE A 306 3.53 -29.60 20.30
C ILE A 306 3.63 -31.11 20.02
N THR A 307 2.48 -31.77 19.86
CA THR A 307 2.38 -33.16 19.39
C THR A 307 1.56 -33.23 18.11
N ASP A 308 1.71 -34.28 17.32
CA ASP A 308 0.86 -34.50 16.15
C ASP A 308 -0.53 -35.07 16.53
N LEU A 309 -1.49 -34.90 15.62
CA LEU A 309 -2.82 -35.52 15.69
C LEU A 309 -2.95 -36.71 14.72
N GLY A 310 -1.90 -36.97 13.93
CA GLY A 310 -1.86 -38.00 12.90
C GLY A 310 -0.76 -37.74 11.88
N VAL A 311 -0.70 -38.59 10.87
CA VAL A 311 0.27 -38.50 9.77
C VAL A 311 -0.28 -37.61 8.66
N PHE A 312 0.31 -36.42 8.52
CA PHE A 312 0.01 -35.47 7.45
C PHE A 312 1.33 -35.10 6.77
N ASN A 313 1.46 -35.37 5.48
CA ASN A 313 2.60 -34.89 4.70
C ASN A 313 2.17 -33.60 4.02
N ASP A 314 2.91 -32.51 4.21
CA ASP A 314 2.57 -31.21 3.63
C ASP A 314 3.86 -30.41 3.43
N LEU A 315 4.13 -30.02 2.19
CA LEU A 315 5.29 -29.22 1.82
C LEU A 315 4.83 -27.93 1.16
N GLU A 316 5.61 -26.87 1.34
CA GLU A 316 5.34 -25.59 0.68
C GLU A 316 6.63 -25.07 0.08
N ILE A 317 6.53 -24.42 -1.08
CA ILE A 317 7.66 -23.77 -1.76
C ILE A 317 7.31 -22.36 -2.22
N VAL A 318 8.27 -21.45 -2.10
CA VAL A 318 8.18 -20.06 -2.57
C VAL A 318 9.51 -19.66 -3.19
N LEU A 319 9.48 -18.81 -4.20
CA LEU A 319 10.66 -18.17 -4.79
C LEU A 319 10.44 -16.66 -4.84
N PHE A 320 11.40 -15.88 -4.38
CA PHE A 320 11.32 -14.42 -4.45
C PHE A 320 12.66 -13.78 -4.79
N PRO A 321 12.66 -12.61 -5.46
CA PRO A 321 13.88 -11.88 -5.75
C PRO A 321 14.45 -11.23 -4.48
N ILE A 322 15.78 -11.23 -4.36
CA ILE A 322 16.53 -10.52 -3.32
C ILE A 322 17.11 -9.21 -3.88
N SER A 323 17.33 -9.15 -5.20
CA SER A 323 17.77 -7.95 -5.91
C SER A 323 16.82 -7.60 -7.05
N ASP A 324 16.94 -6.36 -7.52
CA ASP A 324 16.34 -5.96 -8.78
C ASP A 324 16.88 -6.79 -9.94
N SER A 325 16.04 -7.05 -10.94
CA SER A 325 16.47 -7.62 -12.22
C SER A 325 16.83 -6.48 -13.17
N ARG A 326 18.12 -6.20 -13.31
CA ARG A 326 18.67 -5.15 -14.19
C ARG A 326 19.45 -5.78 -15.35
N PRO A 327 19.21 -5.39 -16.61
CA PRO A 327 19.92 -5.97 -17.75
C PRO A 327 21.44 -5.82 -17.63
N GLY A 328 22.20 -6.89 -17.89
CA GLY A 328 23.66 -6.92 -17.79
C GLY A 328 24.25 -7.05 -16.38
N PHE A 329 23.42 -7.09 -15.34
CA PHE A 329 23.85 -7.28 -13.96
C PHE A 329 23.46 -8.65 -13.42
N ASP A 330 24.06 -9.00 -12.28
CA ASP A 330 23.67 -10.19 -11.54
C ASP A 330 22.33 -9.95 -10.82
N ALA A 331 21.45 -10.94 -10.88
CA ALA A 331 20.19 -10.99 -10.16
C ALA A 331 20.18 -12.17 -9.18
N ASN A 332 19.79 -11.88 -7.94
CA ASN A 332 19.80 -12.84 -6.83
C ASN A 332 18.37 -13.20 -6.43
N TYR A 333 18.12 -14.49 -6.20
CA TYR A 333 16.83 -15.02 -5.80
C TYR A 333 16.99 -15.94 -4.58
N LYS A 334 15.93 -16.00 -3.76
CA LYS A 334 15.82 -16.97 -2.66
C LYS A 334 14.64 -17.89 -2.90
N LEU A 335 14.91 -19.18 -2.96
CA LEU A 335 13.91 -20.23 -2.92
C LEU A 335 13.81 -20.73 -1.48
N VAL A 336 12.61 -20.69 -0.91
CA VAL A 336 12.32 -21.15 0.45
C VAL A 336 11.35 -22.31 0.35
N TYR A 337 11.62 -23.38 1.08
CA TYR A 337 10.71 -24.52 1.17
C TYR A 337 10.65 -25.02 2.60
N LYS A 338 9.46 -25.46 3.03
CA LYS A 338 9.22 -25.85 4.42
C LYS A 338 8.32 -27.05 4.52
N ASN A 339 8.41 -27.75 5.64
CA ASN A 339 7.52 -28.86 5.98
C ASN A 339 6.44 -28.38 6.96
N LYS A 340 5.20 -28.35 6.50
CA LYS A 340 3.99 -27.99 7.26
C LYS A 340 3.26 -29.23 7.81
N GLY A 341 3.76 -30.42 7.46
CA GLY A 341 3.24 -31.69 7.89
C GLY A 341 3.86 -32.17 9.21
N THR A 342 3.44 -33.35 9.64
CA THR A 342 3.85 -33.99 10.90
C THR A 342 4.95 -35.03 10.71
N SER A 343 5.23 -35.42 9.46
CA SER A 343 6.21 -36.45 9.12
C SER A 343 7.50 -35.89 8.55
N VAL A 344 8.60 -36.63 8.74
CA VAL A 344 9.90 -36.31 8.14
C VAL A 344 9.88 -36.67 6.65
N LEU A 345 10.15 -35.69 5.77
CA LEU A 345 10.00 -35.86 4.32
C LEU A 345 11.34 -35.75 3.57
N SER A 346 11.38 -36.35 2.37
CA SER A 346 12.51 -36.28 1.43
C SER A 346 11.96 -36.29 0.01
N GLY A 347 12.66 -35.65 -0.93
CA GLY A 347 12.19 -35.52 -2.30
C GLY A 347 13.10 -34.65 -3.16
N THR A 348 12.53 -34.05 -4.20
CA THR A 348 13.26 -33.20 -5.14
C THR A 348 12.61 -31.84 -5.32
N ILE A 349 13.41 -30.84 -5.67
CA ILE A 349 12.92 -29.52 -6.08
C ILE A 349 13.32 -29.33 -7.53
N ASN A 350 12.38 -28.85 -8.33
CA ASN A 350 12.60 -28.44 -9.71
C ASN A 350 12.30 -26.95 -9.83
N MET A 351 13.20 -26.18 -10.44
CA MET A 351 12.98 -24.78 -10.75
C MET A 351 13.26 -24.53 -12.23
N GLN A 352 12.28 -23.92 -12.91
CA GLN A 352 12.38 -23.48 -14.30
C GLN A 352 12.63 -21.97 -14.36
N PHE A 353 13.49 -21.55 -15.28
CA PHE A 353 13.82 -20.15 -15.56
C PHE A 353 14.01 -19.94 -17.07
N GLU A 354 13.97 -18.70 -17.51
CA GLU A 354 14.08 -18.34 -18.92
C GLU A 354 15.54 -18.25 -19.36
N ASN A 355 16.10 -19.41 -19.74
CA ASN A 355 17.50 -19.56 -20.17
C ASN A 355 17.91 -18.67 -21.35
N ASP A 356 16.94 -18.20 -22.13
CA ASP A 356 17.21 -17.29 -23.24
C ASP A 356 17.65 -15.91 -22.74
N TYR A 357 17.09 -15.42 -21.62
CA TYR A 357 17.33 -14.07 -21.10
C TYR A 357 18.37 -13.99 -19.96
N MET A 358 18.81 -15.13 -19.44
CA MET A 358 19.72 -15.16 -18.30
C MET A 358 20.54 -16.44 -18.23
N THR A 359 21.72 -16.31 -17.61
CA THR A 359 22.66 -17.40 -17.39
C THR A 359 22.75 -17.74 -15.90
N PHE A 360 22.56 -19.01 -15.56
CA PHE A 360 22.77 -19.50 -14.19
C PHE A 360 24.26 -19.43 -13.81
N LEU A 361 24.57 -18.80 -12.68
CA LEU A 361 25.94 -18.68 -12.16
C LEU A 361 26.24 -19.76 -11.12
N ASN A 362 25.50 -19.74 -10.01
CA ASN A 362 25.65 -20.69 -8.91
C ASN A 362 24.42 -20.66 -7.99
N ALA A 363 24.32 -21.68 -7.14
CA ALA A 363 23.35 -21.75 -6.05
C ALA A 363 23.99 -22.30 -4.77
N THR A 364 23.44 -21.90 -3.62
CA THR A 364 23.84 -22.40 -2.30
C THR A 364 22.59 -22.83 -1.53
N PRO A 365 22.42 -24.13 -1.20
CA PRO A 365 23.30 -25.25 -1.54
C PRO A 365 23.39 -25.52 -3.06
N ALA A 366 24.47 -26.18 -3.48
CA ALA A 366 24.74 -26.48 -4.88
C ALA A 366 23.64 -27.36 -5.51
N VAL A 367 23.37 -27.12 -6.79
CA VAL A 367 22.43 -27.91 -7.60
C VAL A 367 22.86 -29.36 -7.70
N ALA A 368 21.89 -30.28 -7.68
CA ALA A 368 22.12 -31.71 -7.89
C ALA A 368 22.29 -32.04 -9.38
N SER A 369 21.53 -31.37 -10.25
CA SER A 369 21.65 -31.46 -11.71
C SER A 369 21.06 -30.23 -12.40
N THR A 370 21.51 -29.97 -13.63
CA THR A 370 21.02 -28.85 -14.44
C THR A 370 20.74 -29.31 -15.88
N SER A 371 19.78 -28.64 -16.52
CA SER A 371 19.57 -28.64 -17.97
C SER A 371 19.22 -27.21 -18.40
N PRO A 372 19.23 -26.88 -19.71
CA PRO A 372 18.85 -25.54 -20.16
C PRO A 372 17.49 -25.12 -19.58
N GLY A 373 17.48 -24.01 -18.84
CA GLY A 373 16.28 -23.45 -18.20
C GLY A 373 15.75 -24.22 -16.99
N VAL A 374 16.49 -25.21 -16.45
CA VAL A 374 16.02 -26.03 -15.33
C VAL A 374 17.14 -26.33 -14.32
N LEU A 375 16.86 -26.07 -13.05
CA LEU A 375 17.72 -26.40 -11.91
C LEU A 375 17.02 -27.44 -11.02
N ASN A 376 17.78 -28.43 -10.53
CA ASN A 376 17.24 -29.47 -9.64
C ASN A 376 18.05 -29.59 -8.34
N TRP A 377 17.34 -29.79 -7.24
CA TRP A 377 17.92 -30.14 -5.94
C TRP A 377 17.25 -31.40 -5.37
N ASN A 378 17.99 -32.09 -4.50
CA ASN A 378 17.43 -33.12 -3.64
C ASN A 378 17.36 -32.57 -2.22
N TYR A 379 16.26 -32.81 -1.52
CA TYR A 379 16.17 -32.56 -0.07
C TYR A 379 15.92 -33.88 0.65
N SER A 380 16.53 -34.03 1.82
CA SER A 380 16.35 -35.20 2.67
C SER A 380 16.08 -34.81 4.10
N ASN A 381 15.27 -35.62 4.78
CA ASN A 381 14.96 -35.52 6.20
C ASN A 381 14.54 -34.12 6.65
N ILE A 382 13.67 -33.43 5.90
CA ILE A 382 13.10 -32.16 6.36
C ILE A 382 12.10 -32.45 7.50
N GLN A 383 12.39 -31.95 8.69
CA GLN A 383 11.59 -32.17 9.90
C GLN A 383 10.33 -31.30 9.87
N PRO A 384 9.25 -31.67 10.59
CA PRO A 384 8.12 -30.77 10.85
C PRO A 384 8.59 -29.39 11.36
N PHE A 385 7.94 -28.32 10.89
CA PHE A 385 8.28 -26.91 11.18
C PHE A 385 9.66 -26.45 10.65
N GLU A 386 10.44 -27.32 10.01
CA GLU A 386 11.72 -26.93 9.42
C GLU A 386 11.50 -26.14 8.12
N THR A 387 12.24 -25.04 7.99
CA THR A 387 12.32 -24.23 6.76
C THR A 387 13.75 -24.26 6.26
N ARG A 388 13.94 -24.49 4.96
CA ARG A 388 15.23 -24.48 4.29
C ARG A 388 15.22 -23.50 3.13
N GLU A 389 16.41 -23.02 2.77
CA GLU A 389 16.59 -21.97 1.78
C GLU A 389 17.63 -22.39 0.74
N VAL A 390 17.45 -21.90 -0.49
CA VAL A 390 18.43 -21.93 -1.56
C VAL A 390 18.62 -20.51 -2.08
N LEU A 391 19.85 -20.01 -2.01
CA LEU A 391 20.26 -18.77 -2.67
C LEU A 391 20.69 -19.08 -4.10
N ILE A 392 20.18 -18.33 -5.07
CA ILE A 392 20.36 -18.59 -6.50
C ILE A 392 20.82 -17.31 -7.18
N ASN A 393 21.87 -17.39 -7.99
CA ASN A 393 22.48 -16.26 -8.67
C ASN A 393 22.44 -16.47 -10.19
N PHE A 394 21.95 -15.46 -10.90
CA PHE A 394 21.92 -15.39 -12.36
C PHE A 394 22.66 -14.15 -12.84
N ASN A 395 23.25 -14.22 -14.03
CA ASN A 395 23.64 -13.04 -14.78
C ASN A 395 22.59 -12.79 -15.86
N LEU A 396 22.05 -11.57 -15.93
CA LEU A 396 21.03 -11.20 -16.90
C LEU A 396 21.66 -10.72 -18.20
N ASN A 397 21.03 -11.04 -19.33
CA ASN A 397 21.48 -10.55 -20.63
C ASN A 397 21.46 -9.02 -20.67
N THR A 398 22.36 -8.44 -21.46
CA THR A 398 22.38 -7.00 -21.71
C THR A 398 21.25 -6.60 -22.67
N PRO A 399 20.84 -5.32 -22.71
CA PRO A 399 19.90 -4.84 -23.73
C PRO A 399 20.45 -4.96 -25.16
N THR A 400 21.76 -5.16 -25.30
CA THR A 400 22.49 -5.33 -26.56
C THR A 400 22.79 -6.80 -26.89
N ASP A 401 22.24 -7.77 -26.14
CA ASP A 401 22.45 -9.18 -26.47
C ASP A 401 21.95 -9.47 -27.89
N PRO A 402 22.75 -10.16 -28.73
CA PRO A 402 22.45 -10.31 -30.15
C PRO A 402 21.26 -11.23 -30.46
N ASN A 403 20.83 -12.07 -29.52
CA ASN A 403 19.77 -13.06 -29.75
C ASN A 403 18.56 -12.81 -28.85
N TYR A 404 18.80 -12.51 -27.57
CA TYR A 404 17.77 -12.40 -26.55
C TYR A 404 18.05 -11.18 -25.64
N PRO A 405 17.91 -9.96 -26.20
CA PRO A 405 18.09 -8.73 -25.42
C PRO A 405 17.02 -8.62 -24.34
N LEU A 406 17.44 -8.23 -23.14
CA LEU A 406 16.54 -7.98 -22.01
C LEU A 406 16.30 -6.47 -21.86
N GLN A 407 15.04 -6.06 -21.96
CA GLN A 407 14.60 -4.66 -21.98
C GLN A 407 13.88 -4.24 -20.70
N LEU A 408 13.69 -2.94 -20.52
CA LEU A 408 12.86 -2.41 -19.43
C LEU A 408 11.43 -2.98 -19.53
N ASP A 409 10.82 -3.28 -18.39
CA ASP A 409 9.46 -3.82 -18.26
C ASP A 409 9.25 -5.25 -18.79
N ASP A 410 10.28 -5.88 -19.38
CA ASP A 410 10.26 -7.31 -19.66
C ASP A 410 9.95 -8.10 -18.39
N LEU A 411 9.20 -9.19 -18.54
CA LEU A 411 8.71 -9.98 -17.41
C LEU A 411 9.44 -11.31 -17.33
N LEU A 412 10.35 -11.43 -16.36
CA LEU A 412 11.04 -12.68 -16.07
C LEU A 412 10.13 -13.62 -15.28
N VAL A 413 9.90 -14.83 -15.81
CA VAL A 413 9.00 -15.82 -15.21
C VAL A 413 9.77 -17.04 -14.71
N PHE A 414 9.59 -17.36 -13.43
CA PHE A 414 10.16 -18.53 -12.79
C PHE A 414 9.06 -19.47 -12.31
N ARG A 415 9.31 -20.78 -12.37
CA ARG A 415 8.38 -21.80 -11.88
C ARG A 415 9.11 -22.77 -10.98
N SER A 416 8.77 -22.80 -9.71
CA SER A 416 9.35 -23.75 -8.75
C SER A 416 8.30 -24.79 -8.35
N ALA A 417 8.75 -26.04 -8.21
CA ALA A 417 7.95 -27.15 -7.74
C ALA A 417 8.76 -27.99 -6.74
N ILE A 418 8.16 -28.31 -5.61
CA ILE A 418 8.67 -29.31 -4.67
C ILE A 418 7.90 -30.61 -4.89
N ASN A 419 8.64 -31.72 -5.06
CA ASN A 419 8.11 -33.02 -5.42
C ASN A 419 8.39 -34.02 -4.31
N TYR A 420 7.30 -34.62 -3.83
CA TYR A 420 7.29 -35.74 -2.90
C TYR A 420 6.56 -36.92 -3.55
N SER A 421 7.02 -38.15 -3.29
CA SER A 421 6.49 -39.36 -3.93
C SER A 421 5.18 -39.87 -3.32
N GLY A 422 4.81 -39.40 -2.13
CA GLY A 422 3.56 -39.74 -1.45
C GLY A 422 2.46 -38.71 -1.67
N THR A 423 1.36 -38.88 -0.94
CA THR A 423 0.26 -37.90 -0.92
C THR A 423 0.64 -36.71 -0.06
N ASP A 424 0.46 -35.52 -0.62
CA ASP A 424 0.59 -34.23 0.06
C ASP A 424 -0.81 -33.66 0.40
N ALA A 425 -0.93 -33.04 1.57
CA ALA A 425 -2.19 -32.53 2.11
C ALA A 425 -2.68 -31.25 1.40
N THR A 426 -1.77 -30.43 0.87
CA THR A 426 -2.08 -29.15 0.21
C THR A 426 -1.38 -29.03 -1.16
N PRO A 427 -1.65 -29.88 -2.16
CA PRO A 427 -0.84 -29.94 -3.38
C PRO A 427 -0.66 -28.63 -4.17
N GLN A 428 -1.50 -27.63 -3.94
CA GLN A 428 -1.43 -26.31 -4.56
C GLN A 428 -0.23 -25.48 -4.11
N ASP A 429 0.24 -25.60 -2.87
CA ASP A 429 1.38 -24.84 -2.33
C ASP A 429 2.74 -25.53 -2.59
N ASN A 430 2.71 -26.71 -3.22
CA ASN A 430 3.88 -27.39 -3.76
C ASN A 430 4.43 -26.75 -5.04
N THR A 431 3.77 -25.74 -5.59
CA THR A 431 4.25 -25.00 -6.76
C THR A 431 4.14 -23.50 -6.55
N PHE A 432 5.09 -22.75 -7.11
CA PHE A 432 5.09 -21.29 -7.05
C PHE A 432 5.57 -20.68 -8.35
N ILE A 433 4.97 -19.55 -8.74
CA ILE A 433 5.34 -18.81 -9.95
C ILE A 433 5.73 -17.39 -9.56
N THR A 434 7.01 -17.06 -9.77
CA THR A 434 7.52 -15.69 -9.57
C THR A 434 7.52 -14.96 -10.90
N ARG A 435 7.05 -13.72 -10.88
CA ARG A 435 7.07 -12.83 -12.05
C ARG A 435 7.77 -11.55 -11.62
N GLN A 436 8.94 -11.28 -12.16
CA GLN A 436 9.70 -10.06 -11.83
C GLN A 436 9.82 -9.19 -13.08
N LYS A 437 9.38 -7.95 -12.96
CA LYS A 437 9.64 -6.94 -13.99
C LYS A 437 11.11 -6.56 -13.97
N VAL A 438 11.69 -6.47 -15.16
CA VAL A 438 13.01 -5.90 -15.38
C VAL A 438 12.94 -4.40 -15.16
N VAL A 439 13.86 -3.89 -14.36
CA VAL A 439 13.98 -2.45 -14.07
C VAL A 439 15.34 -1.97 -14.57
N ASN A 440 15.41 -0.70 -14.94
CA ASN A 440 16.66 -0.08 -15.35
C ASN A 440 16.79 1.30 -14.70
N SER A 441 18.02 1.76 -14.47
CA SER A 441 18.30 3.17 -14.25
C SER A 441 18.31 3.84 -15.62
N TYR A 442 17.16 4.31 -16.09
CA TYR A 442 17.16 5.19 -17.26
C TYR A 442 18.02 6.42 -16.95
N ASP A 443 18.86 6.82 -17.91
CA ASP A 443 19.57 8.09 -17.85
C ASP A 443 18.54 9.20 -17.64
N PRO A 444 18.61 10.00 -16.56
CA PRO A 444 17.69 11.12 -16.37
C PRO A 444 17.77 12.15 -17.51
N ASN A 445 18.81 12.07 -18.35
CA ASN A 445 18.96 12.76 -19.63
C ASN A 445 18.39 11.91 -20.78
N ASP A 446 17.09 12.00 -21.02
CA ASP A 446 16.38 11.22 -22.04
C ASP A 446 15.56 12.07 -23.00
N LYS A 447 15.09 11.43 -24.08
CA LYS A 447 14.15 11.98 -25.05
C LYS A 447 12.95 11.03 -25.16
N THR A 448 11.75 11.59 -25.17
CA THR A 448 10.49 10.83 -25.23
C THR A 448 9.56 11.42 -26.29
N CYS A 449 8.97 10.57 -27.11
CA CYS A 449 7.84 10.88 -27.98
C CYS A 449 6.56 10.70 -27.19
N LEU A 450 5.78 11.76 -27.01
CA LEU A 450 4.58 11.71 -26.15
C LEU A 450 3.39 11.00 -26.81
N GLN A 451 3.49 10.65 -28.10
CA GLN A 451 2.55 9.77 -28.78
C GLN A 451 2.82 8.29 -28.45
N GLY A 452 3.95 7.98 -27.80
CA GLY A 452 4.36 6.62 -27.49
C GLY A 452 5.01 5.91 -28.68
N ASP A 453 5.09 4.59 -28.60
CA ASP A 453 5.83 3.76 -29.55
C ASP A 453 5.11 3.58 -30.90
N ILE A 454 3.82 3.96 -30.99
CA ILE A 454 2.99 3.78 -32.18
C ILE A 454 2.16 5.03 -32.47
N ILE A 455 2.14 5.45 -33.74
CA ILE A 455 1.07 6.29 -34.30
C ILE A 455 0.30 5.51 -35.36
N LEU A 456 -1.00 5.80 -35.50
CA LEU A 456 -1.85 5.19 -36.51
C LEU A 456 -1.53 5.78 -37.89
N PRO A 457 -1.76 5.04 -38.99
CA PRO A 457 -1.61 5.57 -40.35
C PRO A 457 -2.43 6.84 -40.62
N SER A 458 -3.54 7.06 -39.89
CA SER A 458 -4.36 8.28 -39.98
C SER A 458 -3.72 9.51 -39.33
N GLU A 459 -2.67 9.34 -38.54
CA GLU A 459 -1.96 10.40 -37.80
C GLU A 459 -0.65 10.82 -38.51
N VAL A 460 -0.32 10.18 -39.63
CA VAL A 460 0.80 10.57 -40.50
C VAL A 460 0.55 11.96 -41.08
N GLY A 461 1.57 12.82 -41.08
CA GLY A 461 1.47 14.23 -41.48
C GLY A 461 0.99 15.18 -40.37
N GLU A 462 0.65 14.63 -39.20
CA GLU A 462 0.27 15.42 -38.02
C GLU A 462 1.43 15.63 -37.04
N TYR A 463 1.18 16.46 -36.03
CA TYR A 463 2.15 16.83 -35.01
C TYR A 463 2.45 15.67 -34.06
N VAL A 464 3.74 15.34 -33.93
CA VAL A 464 4.29 14.59 -32.81
C VAL A 464 5.00 15.52 -31.84
N HIS A 465 5.06 15.13 -30.58
CA HIS A 465 5.50 15.95 -29.45
C HIS A 465 6.68 15.25 -28.77
N TYR A 466 7.77 15.98 -28.61
CA TYR A 466 8.97 15.48 -27.97
C TYR A 466 9.26 16.25 -26.70
N ARG A 467 9.59 15.50 -25.65
CA ARG A 467 10.18 16.02 -24.42
C ARG A 467 11.61 15.52 -24.33
N ILE A 468 12.55 16.42 -24.11
CA ILE A 468 13.92 16.08 -23.73
C ILE A 468 14.11 16.50 -22.27
N ARG A 469 14.53 15.58 -21.41
CA ARG A 469 14.91 15.85 -20.03
C ARG A 469 16.43 15.91 -19.91
N PHE A 470 16.89 16.65 -18.93
CA PHE A 470 18.30 16.69 -18.57
C PHE A 470 18.45 16.84 -17.06
N GLU A 471 19.47 16.23 -16.50
CA GLU A 471 19.84 16.32 -15.09
C GLU A 471 21.35 16.45 -14.97
N ASN A 472 21.79 17.47 -14.22
CA ASN A 472 23.20 17.65 -13.90
C ASN A 472 23.61 16.71 -12.76
N GLU A 473 24.22 15.58 -13.10
CA GLU A 473 24.80 14.62 -12.14
C GLU A 473 26.27 14.94 -11.78
N GLY A 474 26.78 16.11 -12.17
CA GLY A 474 28.13 16.55 -11.86
C GLY A 474 28.37 16.81 -10.37
N THR A 475 29.50 17.42 -10.05
CA THR A 475 29.84 17.84 -8.67
C THR A 475 29.82 19.36 -8.49
N ALA A 476 29.36 20.10 -9.51
CA ALA A 476 29.24 21.56 -9.52
C ALA A 476 28.05 21.99 -10.39
N SER A 477 27.52 23.19 -10.16
CA SER A 477 26.43 23.73 -10.98
C SER A 477 26.90 24.00 -12.41
N ALA A 478 26.08 23.64 -13.40
CA ALA A 478 26.33 23.94 -14.80
C ALA A 478 25.85 25.35 -15.12
N ILE A 479 26.73 26.20 -15.65
CA ILE A 479 26.36 27.59 -15.94
C ILE A 479 25.45 27.64 -17.17
N ASN A 480 25.78 26.87 -18.20
CA ASN A 480 25.04 26.79 -19.44
C ASN A 480 24.69 25.34 -19.77
N VAL A 481 23.51 25.14 -20.36
CA VAL A 481 23.12 23.85 -20.97
C VAL A 481 22.77 24.07 -22.42
N ARG A 482 23.23 23.17 -23.30
CA ARG A 482 22.92 23.21 -24.72
C ARG A 482 22.37 21.85 -25.15
N ILE A 483 21.21 21.85 -25.78
CA ILE A 483 20.60 20.63 -26.31
C ILE A 483 20.61 20.73 -27.82
N VAL A 484 21.32 19.83 -28.48
CA VAL A 484 21.44 19.74 -29.93
C VAL A 484 20.63 18.54 -30.42
N ASP A 485 19.83 18.75 -31.45
CA ASP A 485 18.91 17.75 -31.97
C ASP A 485 18.97 17.77 -33.50
N TYR A 486 19.36 16.65 -34.11
CA TYR A 486 19.48 16.52 -35.57
C TYR A 486 18.24 15.84 -36.12
N ILE A 487 17.40 16.61 -36.80
CA ILE A 487 16.15 16.12 -37.36
C ILE A 487 16.41 15.39 -38.67
N ASP A 488 15.86 14.18 -38.80
CA ASP A 488 15.78 13.50 -40.09
C ASP A 488 14.68 14.15 -40.95
N THR A 489 15.09 15.02 -41.88
CA THR A 489 14.15 15.71 -42.79
C THR A 489 13.48 14.76 -43.79
N ALA A 490 13.91 13.49 -43.88
CA ALA A 490 13.19 12.46 -44.62
C ALA A 490 12.04 11.84 -43.82
N LYS A 491 11.85 12.23 -42.56
CA LYS A 491 10.78 11.74 -41.67
C LYS A 491 9.95 12.88 -41.06
N TYR A 492 10.52 14.08 -40.93
CA TYR A 492 9.86 15.25 -40.36
C TYR A 492 9.92 16.48 -41.25
N ASP A 493 8.89 17.32 -41.17
CA ASP A 493 8.93 18.68 -41.73
C ASP A 493 9.43 19.67 -40.68
N ILE A 494 10.73 19.99 -40.74
CA ILE A 494 11.38 20.90 -39.78
C ILE A 494 10.80 22.33 -39.79
N SER A 495 10.17 22.76 -40.89
CA SER A 495 9.57 24.10 -40.94
C SER A 495 8.37 24.25 -40.01
N THR A 496 7.82 23.13 -39.55
CA THR A 496 6.65 23.08 -38.67
C THR A 496 7.01 23.04 -37.19
N LEU A 497 8.31 23.04 -36.85
CA LEU A 497 8.76 22.92 -35.46
C LEU A 497 8.27 24.10 -34.60
N VAL A 498 7.63 23.78 -33.48
CA VAL A 498 7.13 24.74 -32.51
C VAL A 498 7.62 24.35 -31.10
N PRO A 499 8.49 25.14 -30.46
CA PRO A 499 8.80 24.98 -29.05
C PRO A 499 7.56 25.28 -28.20
N LEU A 500 7.34 24.50 -27.14
CA LEU A 500 6.09 24.55 -26.35
C LEU A 500 6.32 25.00 -24.91
N SER A 501 7.27 24.38 -24.20
CA SER A 501 7.54 24.66 -22.78
C SER A 501 8.96 24.24 -22.43
N SER A 502 9.49 24.78 -21.33
CA SER A 502 10.77 24.37 -20.76
C SER A 502 10.77 24.60 -19.25
N SER A 503 11.73 24.01 -18.55
CA SER A 503 11.94 24.28 -17.12
C SER A 503 12.66 25.61 -16.84
N HIS A 504 13.39 26.14 -17.82
CA HIS A 504 14.20 27.37 -17.69
C HIS A 504 14.09 28.21 -18.97
N ASP A 505 14.43 29.49 -18.89
CA ASP A 505 14.50 30.37 -20.06
C ASP A 505 15.58 29.87 -21.04
N TYR A 506 15.27 29.92 -22.34
CA TYR A 506 16.15 29.47 -23.41
C TYR A 506 15.93 30.26 -24.69
N THR A 507 16.87 30.12 -25.61
CA THR A 507 16.69 30.51 -27.02
C THR A 507 16.81 29.29 -27.93
N THR A 508 16.20 29.32 -29.11
CA THR A 508 16.27 28.23 -30.09
C THR A 508 16.81 28.73 -31.41
N THR A 509 17.72 27.98 -31.99
CA THR A 509 18.23 28.21 -33.34
C THR A 509 18.10 26.95 -34.18
N ILE A 510 17.66 27.12 -35.43
CA ILE A 510 17.71 26.06 -36.45
C ILE A 510 18.80 26.45 -37.45
N SER A 511 19.79 25.57 -37.62
CA SER A 511 20.96 25.80 -38.47
C SER A 511 21.18 24.62 -39.41
N SER A 512 21.90 24.87 -40.51
CA SER A 512 22.28 23.82 -41.47
C SER A 512 21.12 23.00 -42.04
N GLY A 513 19.89 23.52 -41.99
CA GLY A 513 18.69 22.90 -42.53
C GLY A 513 18.06 21.80 -41.68
N ASN A 514 18.79 21.20 -40.72
CA ASN A 514 18.27 20.09 -39.91
C ASN A 514 18.77 20.04 -38.45
N LYS A 515 19.64 20.96 -38.02
CA LYS A 515 20.20 20.99 -36.67
C LYS A 515 19.44 22.01 -35.82
N ILE A 516 18.73 21.55 -34.81
CA ILE A 516 18.10 22.38 -33.79
C ILE A 516 19.06 22.50 -32.61
N GLU A 517 19.11 23.68 -31.99
CA GLU A 517 19.88 23.91 -30.78
C GLU A 517 19.04 24.74 -29.79
N PHE A 518 18.75 24.17 -28.63
CA PHE A 518 18.14 24.84 -27.48
C PHE A 518 19.25 25.32 -26.54
N GLN A 519 19.29 26.62 -26.27
CA GLN A 519 20.38 27.30 -25.60
C GLN A 519 19.91 27.87 -24.28
N PHE A 520 20.34 27.26 -23.18
CA PHE A 520 20.03 27.66 -21.81
C PHE A 520 21.26 28.37 -21.21
N ASP A 521 21.37 29.67 -21.46
CA ASP A 521 22.52 30.45 -21.04
C ASP A 521 22.32 31.01 -19.62
N ASN A 522 23.34 30.90 -18.76
CA ASN A 522 23.35 31.36 -17.36
C ASN A 522 22.23 30.77 -16.47
N ILE A 523 21.79 29.54 -16.71
CA ILE A 523 20.76 28.90 -15.88
C ILE A 523 21.28 28.47 -14.50
N ASN A 524 22.60 28.32 -14.35
CA ASN A 524 23.25 27.92 -13.09
C ASN A 524 22.60 26.67 -12.45
N LEU A 525 22.41 25.63 -13.26
CA LEU A 525 21.70 24.41 -12.89
C LEU A 525 22.45 23.64 -11.79
N PRO A 526 21.88 23.50 -10.57
CA PRO A 526 22.49 22.76 -9.46
C PRO A 526 22.85 21.31 -9.79
N PHE A 527 23.64 20.66 -8.92
CA PHE A 527 24.01 19.24 -9.07
C PHE A 527 23.36 18.33 -8.01
N THR A 528 22.36 18.86 -7.29
CA THR A 528 21.62 18.15 -6.25
C THR A 528 20.14 18.08 -6.60
N ALA A 529 19.61 16.86 -6.70
CA ALA A 529 18.20 16.62 -6.97
C ALA A 529 17.30 17.20 -5.84
N PRO A 530 16.09 17.70 -6.18
CA PRO A 530 15.50 17.75 -7.52
C PRO A 530 15.91 18.99 -8.33
N ALA A 531 16.68 19.91 -7.75
CA ALA A 531 17.02 21.19 -8.38
C ALA A 531 17.98 21.03 -9.58
N SER A 532 18.65 19.89 -9.72
CA SER A 532 19.53 19.53 -10.84
C SER A 532 18.80 19.23 -12.15
N GLN A 533 17.47 19.20 -12.16
CA GLN A 533 16.66 18.70 -13.26
C GLN A 533 16.12 19.81 -14.16
N GLY A 534 15.98 19.51 -15.45
CA GLY A 534 15.34 20.36 -16.43
C GLY A 534 14.74 19.61 -17.62
N TYR A 535 13.99 20.34 -18.44
CA TYR A 535 13.39 19.79 -19.65
C TYR A 535 13.16 20.86 -20.73
N VAL A 536 13.02 20.42 -21.96
CA VAL A 536 12.44 21.17 -23.09
C VAL A 536 11.38 20.33 -23.79
N LEU A 537 10.27 20.96 -24.17
CA LEU A 537 9.15 20.36 -24.88
C LEU A 537 8.94 21.10 -26.20
N PHE A 538 8.81 20.37 -27.30
CA PHE A 538 8.50 20.91 -28.61
C PHE A 538 7.61 19.95 -29.41
N LYS A 539 7.03 20.43 -30.51
CA LYS A 539 6.30 19.60 -31.46
C LYS A 539 6.76 19.85 -32.89
N ILE A 540 6.66 18.83 -33.73
CA ILE A 540 7.06 18.85 -35.15
C ILE A 540 6.14 17.90 -35.91
N LYS A 541 5.78 18.23 -37.15
CA LYS A 541 5.00 17.31 -37.99
C LYS A 541 5.88 16.24 -38.61
N THR A 542 5.37 15.01 -38.67
CA THR A 542 5.91 14.00 -39.58
C THR A 542 5.65 14.41 -41.03
N ILE A 543 6.41 13.89 -41.98
CA ILE A 543 6.06 14.05 -43.39
C ILE A 543 4.84 13.19 -43.75
N ASP A 544 4.09 13.59 -44.76
CA ASP A 544 2.85 12.92 -45.19
C ASP A 544 3.08 11.62 -45.98
N THR A 545 4.34 11.29 -46.29
CA THR A 545 4.70 10.11 -47.10
C THR A 545 5.04 8.86 -46.29
N LEU A 546 4.96 8.89 -44.95
CA LEU A 546 5.18 7.70 -44.13
C LEU A 546 4.06 6.68 -44.36
N VAL A 547 4.40 5.40 -44.38
CA VAL A 547 3.44 4.30 -44.59
C VAL A 547 3.45 3.29 -43.45
N LEU A 548 2.44 2.43 -43.39
CA LEU A 548 2.35 1.35 -42.40
C LEU A 548 3.62 0.48 -42.43
N GLY A 549 4.26 0.33 -41.25
CA GLY A 549 5.50 -0.39 -41.06
C GLY A 549 6.76 0.50 -41.06
N ASP A 550 6.65 1.77 -41.44
CA ASP A 550 7.73 2.73 -41.28
C ASP A 550 7.89 3.14 -39.81
N ASP A 551 9.11 3.50 -39.42
CA ASP A 551 9.40 4.15 -38.15
C ASP A 551 10.10 5.51 -38.35
N PHE A 552 10.10 6.29 -37.29
CA PHE A 552 10.89 7.51 -37.16
C PHE A 552 11.58 7.53 -35.80
N SER A 553 12.91 7.52 -35.84
CA SER A 553 13.74 7.62 -34.64
C SER A 553 14.32 9.02 -34.48
N ASN A 554 14.57 9.42 -33.25
CA ASN A 554 15.21 10.70 -32.96
C ASN A 554 16.00 10.66 -31.64
N GLN A 555 17.18 11.30 -31.62
CA GLN A 555 18.11 11.35 -30.51
C GLN A 555 18.70 12.76 -30.38
N ALA A 556 19.01 13.18 -29.15
CA ALA A 556 19.59 14.49 -28.87
C ALA A 556 20.92 14.38 -28.11
N GLU A 557 21.71 15.45 -28.17
CA GLU A 557 22.98 15.61 -27.49
C GLU A 557 22.85 16.75 -26.47
N ILE A 558 23.18 16.51 -25.21
CA ILE A 558 23.06 17.46 -24.10
C ILE A 558 24.45 17.83 -23.60
N TYR A 559 24.82 19.09 -23.73
CA TYR A 559 26.09 19.63 -23.28
C TYR A 559 25.88 20.43 -22.00
N PHE A 560 26.64 20.09 -20.96
CA PHE A 560 26.78 20.90 -19.75
C PHE A 560 28.07 21.69 -19.84
N ASP A 561 27.96 23.02 -19.95
CA ASP A 561 29.05 23.95 -20.22
C ASP A 561 29.90 23.55 -21.45
N PHE A 562 31.18 23.23 -21.27
CA PHE A 562 32.12 22.88 -22.33
C PHE A 562 32.49 21.38 -22.33
N ASN A 563 31.72 20.56 -21.62
CA ASN A 563 31.96 19.12 -21.56
C ASN A 563 31.48 18.41 -22.83
N ALA A 564 31.95 17.17 -23.02
CA ALA A 564 31.42 16.29 -24.06
C ALA A 564 29.92 16.05 -23.83
N PRO A 565 29.12 15.87 -24.89
CA PRO A 565 27.68 15.73 -24.75
C PRO A 565 27.31 14.38 -24.14
N ILE A 566 26.25 14.40 -23.33
CA ILE A 566 25.47 13.23 -22.98
C ILE A 566 24.49 12.98 -24.11
N ILE A 567 24.53 11.78 -24.68
CA ILE A 567 23.66 11.40 -25.79
C ILE A 567 22.42 10.72 -25.20
N THR A 568 21.22 11.19 -25.52
CA THR A 568 19.96 10.61 -25.02
C THR A 568 19.74 9.19 -25.56
N ASN A 569 18.72 8.49 -25.07
CA ASN A 569 18.18 7.32 -25.77
C ASN A 569 17.77 7.66 -27.23
N LEU A 570 17.80 6.64 -28.09
CA LEU A 570 17.24 6.72 -29.45
C LEU A 570 15.74 6.44 -29.37
N GLU A 571 14.95 7.51 -29.34
CA GLU A 571 13.50 7.42 -29.23
C GLU A 571 12.89 7.03 -30.59
N THR A 572 12.09 5.97 -30.66
CA THR A 572 11.53 5.45 -31.92
C THR A 572 10.03 5.25 -31.84
N THR A 573 9.30 5.83 -32.79
CA THR A 573 7.86 5.61 -32.95
C THR A 573 7.58 5.02 -34.31
N ALA A 574 6.75 3.98 -34.37
CA ALA A 574 6.36 3.29 -35.60
C ALA A 574 4.97 3.71 -36.09
N VAL A 575 4.79 3.74 -37.41
CA VAL A 575 3.47 3.80 -38.04
C VAL A 575 2.92 2.38 -38.07
N ALA A 576 2.10 2.04 -37.08
CA ALA A 576 1.58 0.70 -36.92
C ALA A 576 0.10 0.72 -36.52
N VAL A 577 -0.59 -0.38 -36.80
CA VAL A 577 -1.86 -0.68 -36.12
C VAL A 577 -1.48 -1.63 -34.99
N PRO A 578 -1.78 -1.30 -33.72
CA PRO A 578 -1.47 -2.19 -32.61
C PRO A 578 -2.08 -3.58 -32.87
N ALA A 579 -1.24 -4.61 -32.91
CA ALA A 579 -1.73 -5.97 -32.75
C ALA A 579 -2.15 -6.08 -31.28
N SER A 580 -3.46 -6.16 -31.00
CA SER A 580 -3.97 -6.22 -29.63
C SER A 580 -3.24 -7.31 -28.83
N VAL A 581 -2.39 -6.90 -27.90
CA VAL A 581 -1.84 -7.77 -26.86
C VAL A 581 -2.16 -7.15 -25.51
N THR A 582 -3.07 -7.83 -24.81
CA THR A 582 -3.29 -7.88 -23.36
C THR A 582 -3.33 -6.56 -22.60
N ASP A 583 -4.54 -6.04 -22.40
CA ASP A 583 -4.87 -5.25 -21.22
C ASP A 583 -6.01 -5.92 -20.46
N SER A 584 -5.90 -5.88 -19.14
CA SER A 584 -6.71 -6.63 -18.17
C SER A 584 -8.10 -6.03 -18.00
N ASP A 585 -8.96 -6.31 -18.97
CA ASP A 585 -10.38 -6.59 -18.81
C ASP A 585 -10.84 -7.37 -20.04
N LEU A 586 -10.40 -8.63 -20.14
CA LEU A 586 -10.74 -9.50 -21.26
C LEU A 586 -12.26 -9.49 -21.43
N PHE A 587 -12.73 -9.12 -22.62
CA PHE A 587 -14.11 -9.30 -23.03
C PHE A 587 -14.40 -10.82 -23.08
N GLN A 588 -14.79 -11.38 -21.95
CA GLN A 588 -15.02 -12.80 -21.75
C GLN A 588 -16.38 -13.15 -22.32
N LEU A 589 -16.40 -14.09 -23.26
CA LEU A 589 -17.62 -14.69 -23.78
C LEU A 589 -17.82 -16.08 -23.14
N GLN A 590 -19.02 -16.38 -22.67
CA GLN A 590 -19.45 -17.70 -22.22
C GLN A 590 -20.63 -18.21 -23.07
N LEU A 591 -20.63 -19.51 -23.34
CA LEU A 591 -21.64 -20.22 -24.11
C LEU A 591 -22.14 -21.40 -23.28
N VAL A 592 -23.42 -21.38 -22.88
CA VAL A 592 -24.00 -22.41 -22.00
C VAL A 592 -25.38 -22.85 -22.51
N PRO A 593 -25.64 -24.14 -22.75
CA PRO A 593 -24.69 -25.25 -22.72
C PRO A 593 -23.77 -25.25 -23.95
N ASN A 594 -22.58 -25.86 -23.82
CA ASN A 594 -21.68 -26.15 -24.93
C ASN A 594 -20.98 -27.49 -24.66
N PRO A 595 -21.40 -28.61 -25.28
CA PRO A 595 -22.17 -28.68 -26.53
C PRO A 595 -23.64 -28.28 -26.40
N ALA A 596 -24.19 -27.62 -27.42
CA ALA A 596 -25.57 -27.12 -27.47
C ALA A 596 -26.45 -27.97 -28.40
N ASN A 597 -27.71 -28.19 -28.00
CA ASN A 597 -28.73 -28.82 -28.84
C ASN A 597 -29.54 -27.74 -29.56
N SER A 598 -30.68 -27.28 -29.02
CA SER A 598 -31.53 -26.31 -29.72
C SER A 598 -31.24 -24.84 -29.34
N LEU A 599 -30.65 -24.61 -28.17
CA LEU A 599 -30.43 -23.28 -27.61
C LEU A 599 -29.01 -23.16 -27.04
N VAL A 600 -28.45 -21.96 -27.12
CA VAL A 600 -27.24 -21.57 -26.38
C VAL A 600 -27.42 -20.18 -25.77
N ALA A 601 -27.17 -20.07 -24.47
CA ALA A 601 -27.09 -18.80 -23.79
C ALA A 601 -25.67 -18.22 -23.96
N ILE A 602 -25.62 -16.97 -24.38
CA ILE A 602 -24.44 -16.14 -24.54
C ILE A 602 -24.41 -15.17 -23.36
N SER A 603 -23.32 -15.15 -22.61
CA SER A 603 -23.08 -14.13 -21.58
C SER A 603 -21.68 -13.56 -21.69
N SER A 604 -21.54 -12.29 -21.30
CA SER A 604 -20.26 -11.60 -21.26
C SER A 604 -20.12 -10.69 -20.05
N ASN A 605 -18.88 -10.38 -19.69
CA ASN A 605 -18.55 -9.40 -18.65
C ASN A 605 -18.59 -7.95 -19.16
N ILE A 606 -18.60 -7.71 -20.48
CA ILE A 606 -18.79 -6.38 -21.10
C ILE A 606 -20.02 -6.44 -22.01
N SER A 607 -20.74 -5.32 -22.11
CA SER A 607 -21.97 -5.29 -22.91
C SER A 607 -21.66 -5.25 -24.42
N PHE A 608 -22.46 -5.96 -25.22
CA PHE A 608 -22.28 -6.12 -26.65
C PHE A 608 -23.54 -5.74 -27.44
N GLN A 609 -23.37 -5.49 -28.74
CA GLN A 609 -24.45 -5.08 -29.65
C GLN A 609 -24.53 -5.98 -30.89
N HIS A 610 -23.48 -6.74 -31.21
CA HIS A 610 -23.45 -7.60 -32.38
C HIS A 610 -23.15 -9.04 -31.99
N ILE A 611 -23.78 -9.99 -32.70
CA ILE A 611 -23.46 -11.42 -32.63
C ILE A 611 -23.30 -11.96 -34.04
N THR A 612 -22.19 -12.62 -34.33
CA THR A 612 -21.94 -13.30 -35.61
C THR A 612 -21.55 -14.75 -35.38
N ILE A 613 -22.04 -15.68 -36.18
CA ILE A 613 -21.59 -17.09 -36.16
C ILE A 613 -20.89 -17.42 -37.48
N TYR A 614 -19.71 -18.02 -37.37
CA TYR A 614 -18.93 -18.51 -38.48
C TYR A 614 -18.89 -20.03 -38.51
N ASN A 615 -18.89 -20.61 -39.71
CA ASN A 615 -18.52 -22.02 -39.90
C ASN A 615 -16.98 -22.19 -39.85
N THR A 616 -16.49 -23.43 -39.93
CA THR A 616 -15.05 -23.75 -39.89
C THR A 616 -14.25 -23.20 -41.08
N SER A 617 -14.91 -22.76 -42.15
CA SER A 617 -14.28 -22.09 -43.30
C SER A 617 -14.30 -20.56 -43.18
N GLY A 618 -14.76 -20.01 -42.05
CA GLY A 618 -14.84 -18.56 -41.80
C GLY A 618 -16.03 -17.87 -42.49
N GLN A 619 -16.97 -18.62 -43.06
CA GLN A 619 -18.17 -18.03 -43.66
C GLN A 619 -19.20 -17.70 -42.58
N VAL A 620 -19.80 -16.52 -42.68
CA VAL A 620 -20.89 -16.08 -41.79
C VAL A 620 -22.15 -16.89 -42.08
N VAL A 621 -22.64 -17.61 -41.07
CA VAL A 621 -23.88 -18.41 -41.12
C VAL A 621 -25.01 -17.79 -40.30
N PHE A 622 -24.70 -16.84 -39.41
CA PHE A 622 -25.69 -16.06 -38.65
C PHE A 622 -25.10 -14.68 -38.30
N ASN A 623 -25.93 -13.64 -38.30
CA ASN A 623 -25.57 -12.30 -37.87
C ASN A 623 -26.79 -11.58 -37.26
N SER A 624 -26.61 -10.93 -36.11
CA SER A 624 -27.64 -10.15 -35.42
C SER A 624 -27.06 -8.90 -34.78
N SER A 625 -27.86 -7.84 -34.69
CA SER A 625 -27.51 -6.56 -34.07
C SER A 625 -28.63 -6.06 -33.16
N PHE A 626 -28.27 -5.47 -32.02
CA PHE A 626 -29.21 -4.95 -31.03
C PHE A 626 -29.16 -3.42 -30.97
N SER A 627 -30.31 -2.79 -30.70
CA SER A 627 -30.41 -1.33 -30.51
C SER A 627 -29.90 -0.86 -29.14
N SER A 628 -29.75 -1.77 -28.17
CA SER A 628 -29.24 -1.50 -26.83
C SER A 628 -28.11 -2.47 -26.48
N PHE A 629 -27.12 -1.98 -25.73
CA PHE A 629 -26.05 -2.79 -25.16
C PHE A 629 -26.62 -3.87 -24.21
N THR A 630 -26.20 -5.13 -24.36
CA THR A 630 -26.63 -6.23 -23.50
C THR A 630 -25.45 -7.05 -22.98
N LEU A 631 -25.57 -7.62 -21.76
CA LEU A 631 -24.59 -8.54 -21.18
C LEU A 631 -24.90 -10.01 -21.47
N SER A 632 -26.13 -10.32 -21.91
CA SER A 632 -26.53 -11.69 -22.23
C SER A 632 -27.58 -11.75 -23.32
N HIS A 633 -27.63 -12.88 -24.03
CA HIS A 633 -28.63 -13.17 -25.05
C HIS A 633 -28.76 -14.69 -25.25
N THR A 634 -29.94 -15.18 -25.62
CA THR A 634 -30.15 -16.60 -25.94
C THR A 634 -30.35 -16.76 -27.44
N LEU A 635 -29.60 -17.66 -28.07
CA LEU A 635 -29.74 -17.97 -29.49
C LEU A 635 -30.41 -19.33 -29.72
N GLU A 636 -31.30 -19.35 -30.70
CA GLU A 636 -31.85 -20.57 -31.31
C GLU A 636 -30.92 -21.08 -32.42
N LEU A 637 -30.59 -22.37 -32.36
CA LEU A 637 -29.63 -23.02 -33.26
C LEU A 637 -30.30 -23.96 -34.27
N GLU A 638 -31.63 -23.92 -34.42
CA GLU A 638 -32.40 -24.86 -35.25
C GLU A 638 -32.00 -24.81 -36.73
N ASN A 639 -31.52 -23.65 -37.20
CA ASN A 639 -31.10 -23.43 -38.58
C ASN A 639 -29.62 -23.81 -38.84
N LEU A 640 -28.90 -24.29 -37.82
CA LEU A 640 -27.52 -24.76 -37.95
C LEU A 640 -27.45 -26.28 -37.92
N SER A 641 -26.76 -26.87 -38.89
CA SER A 641 -26.47 -28.31 -38.89
C SER A 641 -25.51 -28.69 -37.76
N SER A 642 -25.58 -29.93 -37.27
CA SER A 642 -24.65 -30.45 -36.27
C SER A 642 -23.21 -30.29 -36.75
N GLY A 643 -22.34 -29.71 -35.91
CA GLY A 643 -21.01 -29.34 -36.32
C GLY A 643 -20.33 -28.32 -35.41
N LEU A 644 -19.17 -27.87 -35.86
CA LEU A 644 -18.33 -26.91 -35.16
C LEU A 644 -18.52 -25.50 -35.74
N TYR A 645 -18.77 -24.54 -34.86
CA TYR A 645 -18.95 -23.13 -35.20
C TYR A 645 -18.12 -22.22 -34.28
N PHE A 646 -17.95 -20.97 -34.69
CA PHE A 646 -17.35 -19.90 -33.89
C PHE A 646 -18.37 -18.79 -33.69
N VAL A 647 -18.70 -18.49 -32.44
CA VAL A 647 -19.61 -17.39 -32.07
C VAL A 647 -18.77 -16.20 -31.68
N GLU A 648 -19.02 -15.07 -32.32
CA GLU A 648 -18.43 -13.79 -32.05
C GLU A 648 -19.46 -12.84 -31.45
N ILE A 649 -19.07 -12.11 -30.41
CA ILE A 649 -19.80 -10.94 -29.92
C ILE A 649 -18.92 -9.70 -30.07
N SER A 650 -19.52 -8.54 -30.34
CA SER A 650 -18.78 -7.27 -30.40
C SER A 650 -19.62 -6.03 -30.04
N ASN A 651 -18.92 -4.96 -29.68
CA ASN A 651 -19.40 -3.59 -29.66
C ASN A 651 -18.44 -2.70 -30.49
N ALA A 652 -18.56 -1.36 -30.39
CA ALA A 652 -17.71 -0.44 -31.13
C ALA A 652 -16.20 -0.61 -30.85
N ASP A 653 -15.86 -1.02 -29.62
CA ASP A 653 -14.51 -0.98 -29.09
C ASP A 653 -13.93 -2.38 -28.77
N HIS A 654 -14.77 -3.41 -28.68
CA HIS A 654 -14.41 -4.75 -28.19
C HIS A 654 -14.99 -5.89 -29.05
N LYS A 655 -14.25 -7.00 -29.16
CA LYS A 655 -14.65 -8.21 -29.88
C LYS A 655 -14.16 -9.48 -29.17
N ALA A 656 -15.01 -10.49 -29.07
CA ALA A 656 -14.68 -11.78 -28.43
C ALA A 656 -15.26 -12.95 -29.22
N ILE A 657 -14.50 -14.04 -29.36
CA ILE A 657 -14.88 -15.22 -30.15
C ILE A 657 -14.77 -16.49 -29.28
N LYS A 658 -15.77 -17.38 -29.36
CA LYS A 658 -15.76 -18.68 -28.67
C LYS A 658 -16.29 -19.81 -29.53
N LYS A 659 -15.70 -20.98 -29.34
CA LYS A 659 -16.05 -22.22 -30.00
C LYS A 659 -17.43 -22.71 -29.56
N LEU A 660 -18.34 -23.00 -30.48
CA LEU A 660 -19.63 -23.63 -30.23
C LEU A 660 -19.67 -25.01 -30.90
N LEU A 661 -19.99 -26.05 -30.12
CA LEU A 661 -20.27 -27.38 -30.65
C LEU A 661 -21.79 -27.61 -30.68
N LYS A 662 -22.38 -27.67 -31.88
CA LYS A 662 -23.79 -28.02 -32.09
C LYS A 662 -23.91 -29.52 -32.25
N GLN A 663 -24.71 -30.16 -31.39
CA GLN A 663 -25.04 -31.59 -31.50
C GLN A 663 -26.32 -31.82 -32.29
#